data_AF-A0A7S2M794-F1
#
_entry.id   AF-A0A7S2M794-F1
#
_cell.length_a   1.000
_cell.length_b   1.000
_cell.length_c   1.000
_cell.angle_alpha   90.00
_cell.angle_beta   90.00
_cell.angle_gamma   90.00
#
_symmetry.space_group_name_H-M   'P 1'
#
loop_
_entity.id
_entity.type
_entity.pdbx_description
1 polymer ?
#
loop_
_entity_poly.entity_id
_entity_poly.type
_entity_poly.pdbx_seq_one_letter_code
_entity_poly.pdbx_strand_id
1 'polypeptide(L)'
;KRATTRARRLPATITMTLLLRPALFIITAALTSAAAVEESPPPQREEQYKILPSPDLLNRLLYLSTTYPNFCTLTTTQEWFGLPRAGEDGDCPFDELYAASQKSAQGDDEKTSAASGKGCNNYVLIIQDKEAYPNDPDVQLDVNFQTSSQQQQQEGWKFVPDVFLSGSVHGNERVGPTSLVEMSELLLESAACESLPRMKFQPSDSNDNDDDASGQDTTNDAVKFTQEQWEQELSTAQTCRQSLTTNKGIPSPLRQWLARLVTTRRTIIIPTANALGYSRNKREEGSIDPNRDFPFDIEQYHESECMQTIAGRSINELWRSHLFQIGLTFHGGMEVIGYEWGAPTYLNLDAPDALAQDQIAHAYSRYSNGFPGHVPYDFGTMNDKVYYVRGGMEDWAFAGSWDPDRVVQCTPTTYGGYPPEKTVYNNSTLRAFNMLIETSDKKEPLREDLGSRHDPLISTNGRENGHVARNIRLALLAMDVVEPYVSIRGVEELMFEDDVIPTMNLKRSPTSYYDDAKLVWVPGGDKKSSMRKITWTVGGAMTIDGTEIVYGLWDDLPTQLAESTSGLYPSMETRNVIDTKFQVVQPSNVEGGTSGGRSRWHADGAYPAEPEGGDTYEQIYNYDPVFKALIDTGKMPPGTAIAVFARAKVDKDWATSAANVGPAGLGPASHIVNARTNPSYFASNAGKVIHGREYSWWYSDPITVLVGDAKEAEGWDINDPTASGLTHFSLSSNARGVVTAVHVNAR
;
A
#
# COMPACT_ATOMS: atom_id res chain seq x y z
N LYS A 1 -17.48 -65.03 -2.94
CA LYS A 1 -18.50 -65.75 -3.75
C LYS A 1 -18.69 -64.96 -5.05
N ARG A 2 -18.23 -65.55 -6.19
CA ARG A 2 -18.38 -65.15 -7.62
C ARG A 2 -18.00 -63.69 -7.97
N ALA A 3 -16.89 -63.32 -8.59
CA ALA A 3 -15.96 -63.93 -9.56
C ALA A 3 -16.57 -64.28 -10.93
N THR A 4 -16.21 -63.48 -11.95
CA THR A 4 -15.94 -63.95 -13.33
C THR A 4 -14.87 -63.08 -14.01
N THR A 5 -13.79 -63.76 -14.37
CA THR A 5 -12.55 -63.42 -15.09
C THR A 5 -12.63 -63.67 -16.61
N ARG A 6 -11.87 -62.91 -17.43
CA ARG A 6 -10.84 -63.38 -18.42
C ARG A 6 -10.37 -62.20 -19.30
N ALA A 7 -9.08 -61.81 -19.31
CA ALA A 7 -7.95 -62.31 -20.13
C ALA A 7 -8.07 -61.89 -21.62
N ARG A 8 -7.08 -61.42 -22.39
CA ARG A 8 -5.60 -61.41 -22.33
C ARG A 8 -5.06 -60.64 -23.59
N ARG A 9 -3.79 -60.21 -23.57
CA ARG A 9 -2.80 -60.01 -24.69
C ARG A 9 -2.55 -58.61 -25.30
N LEU A 10 -1.30 -58.14 -25.07
CA LEU A 10 -0.39 -57.39 -25.98
C LEU A 10 -0.15 -58.17 -27.31
N PRO A 11 0.34 -57.59 -28.44
CA PRO A 11 1.50 -56.66 -28.52
C PRO A 11 1.54 -55.66 -29.72
N ALA A 12 2.71 -54.98 -29.84
CA ALA A 12 3.42 -54.58 -31.07
C ALA A 12 3.33 -53.12 -31.59
N THR A 13 4.46 -52.43 -31.37
CA THR A 13 5.22 -51.52 -32.24
C THR A 13 4.81 -51.44 -33.71
N ILE A 14 4.55 -50.23 -34.23
CA ILE A 14 4.77 -49.85 -35.63
C ILE A 14 5.23 -48.37 -35.70
N THR A 15 6.44 -48.20 -36.20
CA THR A 15 7.05 -47.00 -36.79
C THR A 15 6.27 -46.51 -38.01
N MET A 16 6.03 -45.20 -38.16
CA MET A 16 5.82 -44.64 -39.49
C MET A 16 6.30 -43.19 -39.62
N THR A 17 7.17 -43.02 -40.61
CA THR A 17 7.90 -41.84 -41.06
C THR A 17 7.06 -41.00 -42.04
N LEU A 18 7.52 -39.75 -42.28
CA LEU A 18 7.30 -38.91 -43.48
C LEU A 18 5.92 -38.20 -43.53
N LEU A 19 5.77 -36.89 -43.83
CA LEU A 19 6.41 -36.05 -44.84
C LEU A 19 6.27 -34.55 -44.52
N LEU A 20 7.37 -33.81 -44.68
CA LEU A 20 7.41 -32.39 -45.00
C LEU A 20 6.84 -32.13 -46.40
N ARG A 21 6.13 -31.00 -46.58
CA ARG A 21 6.32 -30.10 -47.73
C ARG A 21 5.91 -28.65 -47.41
N PRO A 22 6.64 -27.65 -47.93
CA PRO A 22 6.46 -26.23 -47.63
C PRO A 22 5.56 -25.53 -48.68
N ALA A 23 4.92 -24.43 -48.31
CA ALA A 23 4.31 -23.50 -49.24
C ALA A 23 4.99 -22.13 -49.11
N LEU A 24 5.65 -21.75 -50.19
CA LEU A 24 6.35 -20.51 -50.46
C LEU A 24 5.31 -19.48 -50.97
N PHE A 25 5.18 -18.32 -50.34
CA PHE A 25 4.55 -17.15 -50.97
C PHE A 25 5.39 -15.89 -50.75
N ILE A 26 6.07 -15.57 -51.84
CA ILE A 26 6.59 -14.32 -52.38
C ILE A 26 6.33 -13.05 -51.55
N ILE A 27 7.45 -12.43 -51.18
CA ILE A 27 7.61 -11.07 -50.66
C ILE A 27 7.45 -10.06 -51.81
N THR A 28 6.57 -9.08 -51.63
CA THR A 28 6.69 -7.76 -52.28
C THR A 28 6.79 -6.71 -51.21
N ALA A 29 7.98 -6.10 -51.11
CA ALA A 29 8.27 -4.98 -50.26
C ALA A 29 7.68 -3.69 -50.82
N ALA A 30 7.04 -2.89 -49.97
CA ALA A 30 6.82 -1.47 -50.19
C ALA A 30 7.30 -0.73 -48.93
N LEU A 31 8.36 0.06 -49.12
CA LEU A 31 9.01 0.90 -48.12
C LEU A 31 8.07 2.04 -47.69
N THR A 32 7.85 2.18 -46.38
CA THR A 32 7.69 3.48 -45.73
C THR A 32 8.45 3.45 -44.40
N SER A 33 9.30 4.46 -44.21
CA SER A 33 10.23 4.58 -43.09
C SER A 33 9.52 5.12 -41.84
N ALA A 34 9.43 4.31 -40.81
CA ALA A 34 9.34 4.74 -39.43
C ALA A 34 10.24 3.80 -38.62
N ALA A 35 11.16 4.36 -37.83
CA ALA A 35 12.05 3.57 -37.00
C ALA A 35 11.24 2.84 -35.93
N ALA A 36 10.94 1.57 -36.18
CA ALA A 36 10.40 0.66 -35.19
C ALA A 36 11.52 0.33 -34.21
N VAL A 37 11.41 0.83 -32.99
CA VAL A 37 12.05 0.20 -31.84
C VAL A 37 11.43 -1.20 -31.74
N GLU A 38 12.22 -2.25 -32.00
CA GLU A 38 11.81 -3.61 -31.68
C GLU A 38 11.58 -3.67 -30.16
N GLU A 39 10.32 -3.59 -29.73
CA GLU A 39 9.93 -4.07 -28.42
C GLU A 39 10.30 -5.55 -28.35
N SER A 40 11.36 -5.87 -27.61
CA SER A 40 11.63 -7.23 -27.21
C SER A 40 10.36 -7.80 -26.56
N PRO A 41 9.86 -8.97 -26.96
CA PRO A 41 8.73 -9.58 -26.29
C PRO A 41 9.03 -9.68 -24.79
N PRO A 42 8.05 -9.42 -23.90
CA PRO A 42 8.29 -9.49 -22.46
C PRO A 42 8.88 -10.87 -22.15
N PRO A 43 9.96 -10.95 -21.36
CA PRO A 43 10.56 -12.23 -21.02
C PRO A 43 9.47 -13.13 -20.46
N GLN A 44 9.34 -14.35 -21.00
CA GLN A 44 8.43 -15.35 -20.45
C GLN A 44 8.75 -15.48 -18.96
N ARG A 45 7.86 -14.97 -18.11
CA ARG A 45 8.09 -14.94 -16.67
C ARG A 45 7.93 -16.36 -16.17
N GLU A 46 9.02 -16.95 -15.70
CA GLU A 46 8.96 -18.23 -15.00
C GLU A 46 7.97 -18.08 -13.84
N GLU A 47 6.99 -18.99 -13.73
CA GLU A 47 5.94 -18.95 -12.70
C GLU A 47 6.53 -18.97 -11.28
N GLN A 48 7.72 -19.55 -11.11
CA GLN A 48 8.41 -19.67 -9.83
C GLN A 48 9.37 -18.50 -9.57
N TYR A 49 9.43 -18.03 -8.33
CA TYR A 49 10.40 -17.02 -7.91
C TYR A 49 11.86 -17.51 -8.00
N LYS A 50 12.80 -16.56 -8.10
CA LYS A 50 14.24 -16.79 -8.03
C LYS A 50 14.89 -15.68 -7.21
N ILE A 51 15.95 -16.01 -6.48
CA ILE A 51 16.77 -14.99 -5.80
C ILE A 51 17.42 -14.08 -6.85
N LEU A 52 17.28 -12.77 -6.69
CA LEU A 52 17.83 -11.78 -7.61
C LEU A 52 19.26 -11.42 -7.22
N PRO A 53 20.29 -11.68 -8.05
CA PRO A 53 21.61 -11.10 -7.83
C PRO A 53 21.56 -9.57 -7.99
N SER A 54 22.56 -8.84 -7.48
CA SER A 54 22.56 -7.37 -7.46
C SER A 54 22.30 -6.70 -8.83
N PRO A 55 22.88 -7.16 -9.96
CA PRO A 55 22.59 -6.57 -11.27
C PRO A 55 21.12 -6.77 -11.69
N ASP A 56 20.55 -7.96 -11.47
CA ASP A 56 19.15 -8.24 -11.79
C ASP A 56 18.21 -7.41 -10.92
N LEU A 57 18.56 -7.23 -9.64
CA LEU A 57 17.82 -6.38 -8.71
C LEU A 57 17.80 -4.93 -9.19
N LEU A 58 18.97 -4.35 -9.53
CA LEU A 58 19.05 -2.99 -10.08
C LEU A 58 18.24 -2.84 -11.38
N ASN A 59 18.36 -3.79 -12.30
CA ASN A 59 17.59 -3.76 -13.55
C ASN A 59 16.08 -3.74 -13.30
N ARG A 60 15.61 -4.47 -12.28
CA ARG A 60 14.20 -4.43 -11.87
C ARG A 60 13.81 -3.10 -11.25
N LEU A 61 14.62 -2.53 -10.37
CA LEU A 61 14.34 -1.21 -9.80
C LEU A 61 14.26 -0.12 -10.88
N LEU A 62 15.20 -0.13 -11.83
CA LEU A 62 15.19 0.78 -12.97
C LEU A 62 13.91 0.60 -13.80
N TYR A 63 13.57 -0.64 -14.16
CA TYR A 63 12.33 -0.96 -14.88
C TYR A 63 11.09 -0.42 -14.17
N LEU A 64 10.97 -0.60 -12.84
CA LEU A 64 9.82 -0.12 -12.08
C LEU A 64 9.72 1.40 -12.12
N SER A 65 10.83 2.11 -11.89
CA SER A 65 10.86 3.58 -11.89
C SER A 65 10.57 4.19 -13.26
N THR A 66 10.97 3.53 -14.35
CA THR A 66 10.72 4.01 -15.72
C THR A 66 9.32 3.63 -16.22
N THR A 67 8.79 2.49 -15.82
CA THR A 67 7.45 2.01 -16.24
C THR A 67 6.33 2.69 -15.47
N TYR A 68 6.55 3.00 -14.19
CA TYR A 68 5.53 3.57 -13.29
C TYR A 68 5.97 4.90 -12.67
N PRO A 69 6.37 5.90 -13.47
CA PRO A 69 6.97 7.14 -12.96
C PRO A 69 6.00 7.96 -12.10
N ASN A 70 4.69 7.77 -12.25
CA ASN A 70 3.67 8.45 -11.43
C ASN A 70 3.51 7.86 -10.03
N PHE A 71 3.97 6.62 -9.82
CA PHE A 71 3.81 5.89 -8.56
C PHE A 71 5.14 5.54 -7.89
N CYS A 72 6.27 5.78 -8.56
CA CYS A 72 7.57 5.28 -8.17
C CYS A 72 8.70 6.29 -8.45
N THR A 73 9.63 6.44 -7.51
CA THR A 73 10.91 7.13 -7.68
C THR A 73 12.05 6.20 -7.26
N LEU A 74 13.12 6.15 -8.05
CA LEU A 74 14.36 5.46 -7.67
C LEU A 74 15.44 6.50 -7.42
N THR A 75 16.15 6.36 -6.30
CA THR A 75 17.31 7.18 -5.96
C THR A 75 18.35 6.35 -5.18
N THR A 76 19.42 6.99 -4.72
CA THR A 76 20.41 6.39 -3.83
C THR A 76 20.60 7.26 -2.59
N THR A 77 21.00 6.68 -1.47
CA THR A 77 21.34 7.51 -0.28
C THR A 77 22.60 8.36 -0.50
N GLN A 78 23.45 7.97 -1.46
CA GLN A 78 24.58 8.77 -1.91
C GLN A 78 24.11 10.08 -2.55
N GLU A 79 23.14 10.02 -3.47
CA GLU A 79 22.56 11.21 -4.11
C GLU A 79 21.71 12.02 -3.13
N TRP A 80 20.89 11.34 -2.33
CA TRP A 80 19.93 12.02 -1.46
C TRP A 80 20.60 12.71 -0.27
N PHE A 81 21.59 12.07 0.35
CA PHE A 81 22.19 12.55 1.61
C PHE A 81 23.69 12.86 1.52
N GLY A 82 24.31 12.68 0.35
CA GLY A 82 25.75 12.87 0.18
C GLY A 82 26.59 11.83 0.92
N LEU A 83 26.04 10.65 1.18
CA LEU A 83 26.79 9.58 1.85
C LEU A 83 27.91 9.03 0.95
N PRO A 84 29.03 8.56 1.53
CA PRO A 84 30.03 7.80 0.80
C PRO A 84 29.49 6.43 0.34
N ARG A 85 30.28 5.74 -0.47
CA ARG A 85 30.02 4.36 -0.90
C ARG A 85 30.90 3.39 -0.11
N ALA A 86 30.34 2.23 0.21
CA ALA A 86 31.09 1.15 0.82
C ALA A 86 31.74 0.27 -0.27
N GLY A 87 33.04 -0.02 -0.12
CA GLY A 87 33.79 -0.89 -1.04
C GLY A 87 34.95 -0.17 -1.73
N GLU A 88 35.63 -0.90 -2.60
CA GLU A 88 36.82 -0.46 -3.32
C GLU A 88 36.58 -0.45 -4.84
N ASP A 89 37.64 -0.16 -5.61
CA ASP A 89 37.62 -0.32 -7.07
C ASP A 89 37.24 -1.76 -7.47
N GLY A 90 36.21 -1.88 -8.31
CA GLY A 90 35.73 -3.16 -8.83
C GLY A 90 34.61 -3.81 -8.02
N ASP A 91 34.25 -3.27 -6.84
CA ASP A 91 32.99 -3.62 -6.20
C ASP A 91 31.81 -2.97 -6.94
N CYS A 92 30.70 -3.69 -7.01
CA CYS A 92 29.45 -3.23 -7.63
C CYS A 92 29.59 -2.60 -9.02
N PRO A 93 30.25 -3.27 -9.99
CA PRO A 93 30.47 -2.71 -11.33
C PRO A 93 29.16 -2.45 -12.10
N PHE A 94 28.07 -3.08 -11.68
CA PHE A 94 26.74 -2.85 -12.26
C PHE A 94 26.17 -1.46 -11.95
N ASP A 95 26.72 -0.71 -10.99
CA ASP A 95 26.29 0.66 -10.68
C ASP A 95 26.54 1.63 -11.85
N GLU A 96 27.40 1.27 -12.81
CA GLU A 96 27.56 2.00 -14.06
C GLU A 96 26.26 2.06 -14.87
N LEU A 97 25.39 1.04 -14.77
CA LEU A 97 24.06 1.03 -15.40
C LEU A 97 23.18 2.13 -14.83
N TYR A 98 23.21 2.31 -13.50
CA TYR A 98 22.46 3.37 -12.84
C TYR A 98 22.99 4.74 -13.26
N ALA A 99 24.32 4.95 -13.24
CA ALA A 99 24.92 6.20 -13.70
C ALA A 99 24.58 6.54 -15.16
N ALA A 100 24.52 5.54 -16.04
CA ALA A 100 24.10 5.71 -17.42
C ALA A 100 22.62 6.14 -17.53
N SER A 101 21.73 5.56 -16.71
CA SER A 101 20.31 5.92 -16.70
C SER A 101 20.07 7.38 -16.26
N GLN A 102 20.86 7.88 -15.31
CA GLN A 102 20.77 9.28 -14.86
C GLN A 102 21.23 10.27 -15.94
N LYS A 103 22.30 9.94 -16.68
CA LYS A 103 22.78 10.76 -17.81
C LYS A 103 21.74 10.93 -18.90
N SER A 104 21.00 9.87 -19.22
CA SER A 104 19.91 9.97 -20.20
C SER A 104 18.74 10.84 -19.74
N ALA A 105 18.54 10.99 -18.43
CA ALA A 105 17.43 11.76 -17.87
C ALA A 105 17.75 13.27 -17.72
N GLN A 106 18.99 13.64 -17.37
CA GLN A 106 19.33 15.01 -16.95
C GLN A 106 20.18 15.82 -17.96
N GLY A 107 20.56 15.27 -19.12
CA GLY A 107 21.49 15.93 -20.04
C GLY A 107 22.93 15.99 -19.47
N ASP A 108 23.90 16.47 -20.25
CA ASP A 108 25.35 16.41 -19.97
C ASP A 108 25.86 17.27 -18.76
N ASP A 109 25.02 17.54 -17.75
CA ASP A 109 25.42 18.34 -16.58
C ASP A 109 26.20 17.55 -15.52
N GLU A 110 27.12 18.26 -14.85
CA GLU A 110 28.20 17.77 -13.98
C GLU A 110 27.74 17.07 -12.66
N LYS A 111 26.43 16.95 -12.41
CA LYS A 111 25.84 16.29 -11.22
C LYS A 111 25.95 14.75 -11.23
N THR A 112 26.45 14.15 -12.30
CA THR A 112 26.63 12.69 -12.47
C THR A 112 27.66 12.04 -11.54
N SER A 113 28.34 12.82 -10.70
CA SER A 113 29.42 12.36 -9.81
C SER A 113 28.93 11.54 -8.59
N ALA A 114 27.68 11.70 -8.15
CA ALA A 114 27.12 10.90 -7.05
C ALA A 114 26.62 9.52 -7.51
N ALA A 115 26.28 9.37 -8.79
CA ALA A 115 25.74 8.15 -9.40
C ALA A 115 26.83 7.15 -9.84
N SER A 116 28.08 7.58 -10.01
CA SER A 116 29.25 6.72 -10.35
C SER A 116 30.42 6.90 -9.37
N GLY A 117 31.26 5.88 -9.19
CA GLY A 117 32.39 5.93 -8.24
C GLY A 117 32.75 4.57 -7.65
N LYS A 118 33.79 4.55 -6.80
CA LYS A 118 34.27 3.34 -6.12
C LYS A 118 33.27 2.83 -5.09
N GLY A 119 33.08 1.52 -4.98
CA GLY A 119 32.12 0.92 -4.04
C GLY A 119 30.67 0.97 -4.51
N CYS A 120 29.78 0.51 -3.63
CA CYS A 120 28.38 0.21 -3.94
C CYS A 120 27.43 1.34 -3.55
N ASN A 121 26.41 1.55 -4.39
CA ASN A 121 25.25 2.37 -4.08
C ASN A 121 24.23 1.65 -3.20
N ASN A 122 23.59 2.43 -2.33
CA ASN A 122 22.43 2.01 -1.55
C ASN A 122 21.16 2.55 -2.20
N TYR A 123 20.54 1.71 -3.02
CA TYR A 123 19.32 2.05 -3.75
C TYR A 123 18.11 2.18 -2.83
N VAL A 124 17.32 3.23 -3.07
CA VAL A 124 16.06 3.50 -2.37
C VAL A 124 14.95 3.63 -3.41
N LEU A 125 13.93 2.79 -3.29
CA LEU A 125 12.69 2.89 -4.05
C LEU A 125 11.63 3.56 -3.19
N ILE A 126 11.06 4.65 -3.69
CA ILE A 126 9.98 5.39 -3.04
C ILE A 126 8.69 5.10 -3.82
N ILE A 127 7.75 4.40 -3.19
CA ILE A 127 6.42 4.16 -3.76
C ILE A 127 5.45 5.16 -3.16
N GLN A 128 4.89 6.02 -4.02
CA GLN A 128 3.90 7.03 -3.67
C GLN A 128 3.21 7.56 -4.92
N ASP A 129 1.90 7.82 -4.80
CA ASP A 129 1.10 8.48 -5.83
C ASP A 129 1.44 9.97 -5.97
N LYS A 130 2.27 10.30 -6.95
CA LYS A 130 2.76 11.67 -7.20
C LYS A 130 1.67 12.58 -7.75
N GLU A 131 0.66 12.03 -8.42
CA GLU A 131 -0.45 12.85 -8.92
C GLU A 131 -1.42 13.21 -7.80
N ALA A 132 -1.66 12.30 -6.84
CA ALA A 132 -2.44 12.59 -5.63
C ALA A 132 -1.71 13.52 -4.65
N TYR A 133 -0.38 13.54 -4.67
CA TYR A 133 0.48 14.34 -3.79
C TYR A 133 1.63 15.04 -4.54
N PRO A 134 1.35 16.00 -5.44
CA PRO A 134 2.34 16.55 -6.36
C PRO A 134 3.40 17.42 -5.70
N ASN A 135 3.14 17.98 -4.51
CA ASN A 135 4.06 18.89 -3.82
C ASN A 135 4.96 18.20 -2.79
N ASP A 136 5.02 16.86 -2.78
CA ASP A 136 5.87 16.12 -1.84
C ASP A 136 7.35 16.26 -2.24
N PRO A 137 8.22 16.82 -1.38
CA PRO A 137 9.63 17.03 -1.71
C PRO A 137 10.41 15.73 -1.91
N ASP A 138 10.00 14.61 -1.32
CA ASP A 138 10.75 13.34 -1.40
C ASP A 138 10.66 12.69 -2.78
N VAL A 139 9.62 13.00 -3.56
CA VAL A 139 9.40 12.48 -4.91
C VAL A 139 9.72 13.50 -6.02
N GLN A 140 10.04 14.74 -5.64
CA GLN A 140 10.38 15.86 -6.53
C GLN A 140 11.90 16.08 -6.59
N LEU A 141 12.66 15.02 -6.92
CA LEU A 141 14.13 15.06 -6.93
C LEU A 141 14.74 15.87 -8.11
N ASP A 142 13.92 16.38 -9.04
CA ASP A 142 14.37 17.25 -10.14
C ASP A 142 14.15 18.76 -9.86
N VAL A 143 15.20 19.51 -10.18
CA VAL A 143 15.41 20.95 -9.95
C VAL A 143 14.46 21.85 -10.77
N ASN A 144 13.55 22.57 -10.10
CA ASN A 144 13.05 23.95 -10.38
C ASN A 144 11.62 24.19 -9.85
N PHE A 145 11.33 23.84 -8.60
CA PHE A 145 10.03 24.15 -8.01
C PHE A 145 10.07 25.54 -7.33
N GLN A 146 9.54 26.56 -8.00
CA GLN A 146 9.21 27.85 -7.38
C GLN A 146 7.81 27.76 -6.77
N THR A 147 7.72 27.76 -5.45
CA THR A 147 6.43 27.76 -4.75
C THR A 147 5.73 29.11 -4.90
N SER A 148 4.58 29.14 -5.57
CA SER A 148 3.68 30.28 -5.52
C SER A 148 2.87 30.27 -4.21
N SER A 149 2.43 31.43 -3.74
CA SER A 149 1.69 31.57 -2.48
C SER A 149 0.33 30.85 -2.43
N GLN A 150 -0.19 30.38 -3.57
CA GLN A 150 -1.40 29.52 -3.62
C GLN A 150 -1.11 28.03 -3.36
N GLN A 151 0.14 27.56 -3.54
CA GLN A 151 0.51 26.15 -3.32
C GLN A 151 0.67 25.76 -1.84
N GLN A 152 0.77 26.74 -0.93
CA GLN A 152 0.79 26.50 0.52
C GLN A 152 -0.50 25.86 1.07
N GLN A 153 -1.59 25.83 0.28
CA GLN A 153 -2.84 25.18 0.69
C GLN A 153 -2.91 23.68 0.33
N GLN A 154 -1.94 23.14 -0.42
CA GLN A 154 -1.92 21.74 -0.88
C GLN A 154 -0.78 20.91 -0.27
N GLU A 155 -0.60 20.99 1.05
CA GLU A 155 0.43 20.25 1.79
C GLU A 155 -0.04 18.84 2.23
N GLY A 156 -0.91 18.19 1.43
CA GLY A 156 -1.53 16.90 1.81
C GLY A 156 -0.55 15.75 1.99
N TRP A 157 0.60 15.84 1.34
CA TRP A 157 1.71 14.92 1.47
C TRP A 157 2.27 14.81 2.90
N LYS A 158 2.12 15.87 3.72
CA LYS A 158 2.62 15.90 5.10
C LYS A 158 1.96 14.87 6.00
N PHE A 159 0.75 14.46 5.66
CA PHE A 159 -0.10 13.58 6.46
C PHE A 159 -0.17 12.16 5.90
N VAL A 160 0.59 11.87 4.83
CA VAL A 160 0.68 10.53 4.26
C VAL A 160 1.51 9.66 5.21
N PRO A 161 0.95 8.54 5.72
CA PRO A 161 1.68 7.61 6.57
C PRO A 161 2.93 7.04 5.90
N ASP A 162 4.03 7.03 6.64
CA ASP A 162 5.31 6.48 6.19
C ASP A 162 5.49 5.02 6.65
N VAL A 163 5.88 4.17 5.70
CA VAL A 163 6.23 2.76 5.92
C VAL A 163 7.67 2.52 5.50
N PHE A 164 8.46 1.86 6.35
CA PHE A 164 9.85 1.51 6.05
C PHE A 164 9.99 0.01 5.77
N LEU A 165 10.59 -0.37 4.65
CA LEU A 165 10.85 -1.77 4.33
C LEU A 165 12.30 -1.96 3.91
N SER A 166 13.02 -2.88 4.56
CA SER A 166 14.41 -3.16 4.23
C SER A 166 14.70 -4.64 4.10
N GLY A 167 15.64 -4.95 3.22
CA GLY A 167 16.21 -6.27 3.08
C GLY A 167 17.72 -6.23 3.25
N SER A 168 18.29 -7.36 3.67
CA SER A 168 19.73 -7.59 3.62
C SER A 168 20.53 -6.52 4.37
N VAL A 169 20.12 -6.19 5.61
CA VAL A 169 21.01 -5.51 6.57
C VAL A 169 22.26 -6.37 6.80
N HIS A 170 22.11 -7.69 6.82
CA HIS A 170 23.22 -8.60 6.55
C HIS A 170 23.23 -9.02 5.07
N GLY A 171 24.36 -8.86 4.40
CA GLY A 171 24.45 -9.02 2.94
C GLY A 171 24.21 -10.43 2.40
N ASN A 172 24.39 -11.47 3.21
CA ASN A 172 24.18 -12.85 2.78
C ASN A 172 22.74 -13.35 2.98
N GLU A 173 21.81 -12.53 3.45
CA GLU A 173 20.40 -12.89 3.69
C GLU A 173 19.54 -12.51 2.47
N ARG A 174 19.28 -13.49 1.61
CA ARG A 174 18.94 -13.23 0.19
C ARG A 174 17.46 -13.07 -0.14
N VAL A 175 16.57 -13.56 0.73
CA VAL A 175 15.12 -13.63 0.45
C VAL A 175 14.46 -12.25 0.51
N GLY A 176 14.79 -11.46 1.52
CA GLY A 176 14.22 -10.12 1.75
C GLY A 176 14.29 -9.18 0.54
N PRO A 177 15.50 -8.94 -0.02
CA PRO A 177 15.67 -8.06 -1.19
C PRO A 177 14.78 -8.46 -2.37
N THR A 178 14.71 -9.77 -2.67
CA THR A 178 13.87 -10.30 -3.74
C THR A 178 12.39 -10.06 -3.42
N SER A 179 11.95 -10.36 -2.21
CA SER A 179 10.55 -10.21 -1.79
C SER A 179 10.06 -8.77 -1.92
N LEU A 180 10.91 -7.79 -1.59
CA LEU A 180 10.58 -6.37 -1.70
C LEU A 180 10.44 -5.90 -3.14
N VAL A 181 11.32 -6.34 -4.05
CA VAL A 181 11.22 -5.99 -5.48
C VAL A 181 9.98 -6.64 -6.12
N GLU A 182 9.70 -7.89 -5.81
CA GLU A 182 8.53 -8.61 -6.32
C GLU A 182 7.20 -8.01 -5.81
N MET A 183 7.17 -7.62 -4.52
CA MET A 183 6.04 -6.91 -3.92
C MET A 183 5.83 -5.54 -4.59
N SER A 184 6.92 -4.80 -4.82
CA SER A 184 6.87 -3.48 -5.49
C SER A 184 6.28 -3.57 -6.89
N GLU A 185 6.68 -4.58 -7.67
CA GLU A 185 6.13 -4.80 -9.01
C GLU A 185 4.62 -5.08 -8.98
N LEU A 186 4.17 -5.93 -8.05
CA LEU A 186 2.75 -6.26 -7.90
C LEU A 186 1.91 -5.04 -7.49
N LEU A 187 2.41 -4.22 -6.56
CA LEU A 187 1.76 -2.97 -6.13
C LEU A 187 1.62 -1.97 -7.28
N LEU A 188 2.73 -1.66 -7.95
CA LEU A 188 2.79 -0.62 -8.98
C LEU A 188 1.94 -0.99 -10.20
N GLU A 189 1.97 -2.26 -10.64
CA GLU A 189 1.13 -2.73 -11.73
C GLU A 189 -0.36 -2.65 -11.36
N SER A 190 -0.73 -3.02 -10.13
CA SER A 190 -2.12 -2.91 -9.65
C SER A 190 -2.59 -1.46 -9.60
N ALA A 191 -1.79 -0.56 -9.04
CA ALA A 191 -2.11 0.87 -8.97
C ALA A 191 -2.23 1.50 -10.37
N ALA A 192 -1.34 1.14 -11.30
CA ALA A 192 -1.41 1.60 -12.68
C ALA A 192 -2.66 1.09 -13.40
N CYS A 193 -2.99 -0.21 -13.29
CA CYS A 193 -4.21 -0.76 -13.89
C CYS A 193 -5.48 -0.14 -13.31
N GLU A 194 -5.49 0.17 -12.01
CA GLU A 194 -6.63 0.86 -11.40
C GLU A 194 -6.67 2.33 -11.80
N SER A 195 -5.54 3.01 -12.00
CA SER A 195 -5.50 4.43 -12.38
C SER A 195 -6.25 4.78 -13.67
N LEU A 196 -6.43 3.79 -14.55
CA LEU A 196 -7.04 3.92 -15.88
C LEU A 196 -8.49 3.40 -15.89
N PRO A 197 -9.38 3.96 -16.72
CA PRO A 197 -9.15 5.17 -17.51
C PRO A 197 -9.24 6.41 -16.61
N ARG A 198 -8.52 7.47 -16.98
CA ARG A 198 -8.41 8.68 -16.14
C ARG A 198 -9.58 9.63 -16.37
N MET A 199 -10.65 9.48 -15.58
CA MET A 199 -11.93 10.19 -15.77
C MET A 199 -11.83 11.70 -16.02
N LYS A 200 -10.84 12.38 -15.44
CA LYS A 200 -10.56 13.80 -15.70
C LYS A 200 -10.39 14.14 -17.20
N PHE A 201 -9.92 13.19 -17.99
CA PHE A 201 -9.68 13.33 -19.43
C PHE A 201 -10.84 12.83 -20.32
N GLN A 202 -11.93 12.34 -19.72
CA GLN A 202 -13.09 11.90 -20.48
C GLN A 202 -13.63 13.03 -21.37
N PRO A 203 -13.87 12.77 -22.67
CA PRO A 203 -14.53 13.72 -23.59
C PRO A 203 -15.94 14.08 -23.10
N SER A 204 -16.39 15.31 -23.36
CA SER A 204 -17.78 15.69 -23.11
C SER A 204 -18.67 15.25 -24.29
N ASP A 205 -19.83 14.66 -23.99
CA ASP A 205 -20.84 14.29 -24.99
C ASP A 205 -21.57 15.51 -25.62
N SER A 206 -21.09 16.72 -25.39
CA SER A 206 -21.67 17.91 -26.02
C SER A 206 -21.36 17.86 -27.51
N ASN A 207 -22.40 17.55 -28.30
CA ASN A 207 -22.52 17.90 -29.71
C ASN A 207 -22.56 19.43 -29.91
N ASP A 208 -21.69 20.17 -29.23
CA ASP A 208 -21.49 21.59 -29.49
C ASP A 208 -20.57 21.66 -30.69
N ASN A 209 -21.20 21.69 -31.87
CA ASN A 209 -20.63 22.26 -33.09
C ASN A 209 -20.43 23.79 -32.91
N ASP A 210 -19.81 24.22 -31.82
CA ASP A 210 -19.37 25.60 -31.68
C ASP A 210 -17.95 25.69 -32.24
N ASP A 211 -17.92 25.84 -33.57
CA ASP A 211 -16.84 26.44 -34.35
C ASP A 211 -16.65 27.93 -33.97
N ASP A 212 -16.67 28.30 -32.68
CA ASP A 212 -16.28 29.64 -32.25
C ASP A 212 -14.84 29.64 -31.73
N ALA A 213 -13.93 29.69 -32.69
CA ALA A 213 -12.56 30.13 -32.51
C ALA A 213 -12.53 31.64 -32.15
N SER A 214 -13.09 32.04 -31.01
CA SER A 214 -12.81 33.36 -30.43
C SER A 214 -13.11 33.43 -28.93
N GLY A 215 -12.06 33.43 -28.10
CA GLY A 215 -12.18 33.96 -26.73
C GLY A 215 -11.46 33.18 -25.65
N GLN A 216 -10.13 33.25 -25.66
CA GLN A 216 -9.23 33.38 -24.50
C GLN A 216 -9.91 33.40 -23.11
N ASP A 217 -10.19 32.23 -22.53
CA ASP A 217 -10.30 32.02 -21.09
C ASP A 217 -9.10 31.16 -20.67
N THR A 218 -8.29 31.66 -19.73
CA THR A 218 -6.90 31.21 -19.54
C THR A 218 -6.65 30.60 -18.17
N THR A 219 -7.65 29.97 -17.54
CA THR A 219 -7.45 29.52 -16.14
C THR A 219 -7.86 28.10 -15.75
N ASN A 220 -8.42 27.22 -16.59
CA ASN A 220 -8.59 25.80 -16.20
C ASN A 220 -8.92 24.82 -17.36
N ASP A 221 -8.26 24.92 -18.51
CA ASP A 221 -8.41 23.91 -19.57
C ASP A 221 -7.65 22.63 -19.19
N ALA A 222 -8.31 21.75 -18.44
CA ALA A 222 -7.86 20.36 -18.35
C ALA A 222 -7.89 19.76 -19.75
N VAL A 223 -6.70 19.45 -20.30
CA VAL A 223 -6.53 18.82 -21.62
C VAL A 223 -7.46 17.60 -21.71
N LYS A 224 -8.55 17.68 -22.47
CA LYS A 224 -9.45 16.56 -22.72
C LYS A 224 -8.86 15.64 -23.77
N PHE A 225 -9.07 14.34 -23.63
CA PHE A 225 -8.69 13.37 -24.66
C PHE A 225 -9.66 13.42 -25.83
N THR A 226 -9.21 12.98 -27.01
CA THR A 226 -10.14 12.58 -28.06
C THR A 226 -10.90 11.31 -27.63
N GLN A 227 -12.06 11.06 -28.24
CA GLN A 227 -12.81 9.82 -28.00
C GLN A 227 -11.95 8.57 -28.23
N GLU A 228 -11.11 8.56 -29.27
CA GLU A 228 -10.19 7.46 -29.57
C GLU A 228 -9.13 7.26 -28.48
N GLN A 229 -8.52 8.36 -27.99
CA GLN A 229 -7.55 8.29 -26.90
C GLN A 229 -8.18 7.76 -25.60
N TRP A 230 -9.42 8.17 -25.31
CA TRP A 230 -10.17 7.70 -24.15
C TRP A 230 -10.54 6.22 -24.25
N GLU A 231 -11.02 5.77 -25.41
CA GLU A 231 -11.30 4.36 -25.70
C GLU A 231 -10.04 3.49 -25.62
N GLN A 232 -8.89 4.03 -26.04
CA GLN A 232 -7.60 3.36 -25.89
C GLN A 232 -7.20 3.19 -24.41
N GLU A 233 -7.39 4.21 -23.57
CA GLU A 233 -7.17 4.06 -22.12
C GLU A 233 -8.10 3.03 -21.50
N LEU A 234 -9.39 3.04 -21.87
CA LEU A 234 -10.37 2.09 -21.37
C LEU A 234 -9.99 0.65 -21.75
N SER A 235 -9.59 0.42 -23.01
CA SER A 235 -9.12 -0.89 -23.49
C SER A 235 -7.84 -1.33 -22.79
N THR A 236 -6.90 -0.39 -22.58
CA THR A 236 -5.66 -0.62 -21.83
C THR A 236 -5.99 -1.03 -20.40
N ALA A 237 -6.90 -0.30 -19.74
CA ALA A 237 -7.37 -0.64 -18.40
C ALA A 237 -7.88 -2.08 -18.40
N GLN A 238 -8.92 -2.40 -19.16
CA GLN A 238 -9.54 -3.74 -19.23
C GLN A 238 -8.50 -4.85 -19.43
N THR A 239 -7.59 -4.68 -20.38
CA THR A 239 -6.53 -5.66 -20.66
C THR A 239 -5.57 -5.84 -19.48
N CYS A 240 -5.18 -4.74 -18.83
CA CYS A 240 -4.34 -4.73 -17.64
C CYS A 240 -5.01 -5.49 -16.46
N ARG A 241 -6.29 -5.19 -16.17
CA ARG A 241 -7.06 -5.86 -15.11
C ARG A 241 -7.22 -7.35 -15.37
N GLN A 242 -7.54 -7.71 -16.61
CA GLN A 242 -7.71 -9.10 -17.03
C GLN A 242 -6.38 -9.87 -16.95
N SER A 243 -5.26 -9.24 -17.34
CA SER A 243 -3.92 -9.82 -17.23
C SER A 243 -3.55 -10.11 -15.78
N LEU A 244 -3.74 -9.16 -14.86
CA LEU A 244 -3.49 -9.38 -13.42
C LEU A 244 -4.35 -10.51 -12.86
N THR A 245 -5.62 -10.57 -13.24
CA THR A 245 -6.54 -11.64 -12.81
C THR A 245 -6.08 -13.00 -13.34
N THR A 246 -5.84 -13.11 -14.65
CA THR A 246 -5.60 -14.39 -15.33
C THR A 246 -4.18 -14.90 -15.11
N ASN A 247 -3.19 -14.03 -15.16
CA ASN A 247 -1.77 -14.41 -15.14
C ASN A 247 -1.21 -14.43 -13.71
N LYS A 248 -1.70 -13.56 -12.82
CA LYS A 248 -1.17 -13.44 -11.45
C LYS A 248 -2.15 -13.88 -10.35
N GLY A 249 -3.42 -14.18 -10.68
CA GLY A 249 -4.40 -14.55 -9.66
C GLY A 249 -4.81 -13.38 -8.77
N ILE A 250 -4.85 -12.16 -9.34
CA ILE A 250 -5.17 -10.93 -8.61
C ILE A 250 -6.52 -10.39 -9.07
N PRO A 251 -7.64 -10.83 -8.47
CA PRO A 251 -8.98 -10.34 -8.78
C PRO A 251 -9.20 -8.90 -8.28
N SER A 252 -10.33 -8.31 -8.67
CA SER A 252 -10.64 -6.90 -8.40
C SER A 252 -10.49 -6.48 -6.94
N PRO A 253 -11.02 -7.20 -5.92
CA PRO A 253 -10.91 -6.76 -4.53
C PRO A 253 -9.45 -6.64 -4.03
N LEU A 254 -8.59 -7.58 -4.45
CA LEU A 254 -7.17 -7.55 -4.09
C LEU A 254 -6.42 -6.48 -4.87
N ARG A 255 -6.72 -6.32 -6.17
CA ARG A 255 -6.11 -5.29 -7.02
C ARG A 255 -6.41 -3.87 -6.52
N GLN A 256 -7.65 -3.62 -6.12
CA GLN A 256 -8.08 -2.36 -5.54
C GLN A 256 -7.43 -2.10 -4.18
N TRP A 257 -7.35 -3.13 -3.32
CA TRP A 257 -6.63 -3.02 -2.05
C TRP A 257 -5.15 -2.64 -2.26
N LEU A 258 -4.45 -3.30 -3.19
CA LEU A 258 -3.06 -2.97 -3.54
C LEU A 258 -2.93 -1.52 -4.05
N ALA A 259 -3.84 -1.08 -4.91
CA ALA A 259 -3.87 0.29 -5.42
C ALA A 259 -4.08 1.32 -4.29
N ARG A 260 -4.97 1.03 -3.33
CA ARG A 260 -5.15 1.82 -2.12
C ARG A 260 -3.83 1.94 -1.34
N LEU A 261 -3.08 0.86 -1.17
CA LEU A 261 -1.79 0.91 -0.44
C LEU A 261 -0.83 1.92 -1.08
N VAL A 262 -0.77 2.00 -2.41
CA VAL A 262 0.08 2.97 -3.14
C VAL A 262 -0.43 4.40 -3.00
N THR A 263 -1.75 4.61 -3.07
CA THR A 263 -2.33 5.97 -3.08
C THR A 263 -2.50 6.56 -1.68
N THR A 264 -2.46 5.77 -0.61
CA THR A 264 -2.69 6.30 0.75
C THR A 264 -1.47 6.23 1.67
N ARG A 265 -0.32 5.75 1.18
CA ARG A 265 0.92 5.61 1.96
C ARG A 265 2.12 6.05 1.14
N ARG A 266 3.18 6.47 1.84
CA ARG A 266 4.53 6.61 1.28
C ARG A 266 5.36 5.45 1.81
N THR A 267 5.81 4.58 0.90
CA THR A 267 6.61 3.41 1.27
C THR A 267 8.05 3.62 0.82
N ILE A 268 8.97 3.61 1.78
CA ILE A 268 10.41 3.74 1.57
C ILE A 268 11.03 2.36 1.63
N ILE A 269 11.58 1.91 0.51
CA ILE A 269 12.13 0.56 0.36
C ILE A 269 13.63 0.67 0.11
N ILE A 270 14.43 0.02 0.95
CA ILE A 270 15.87 -0.19 0.74
C ILE A 270 16.14 -1.70 0.61
N PRO A 271 16.07 -2.27 -0.62
CA PRO A 271 16.12 -3.71 -0.80
C PRO A 271 17.40 -4.35 -0.30
N THR A 272 18.53 -3.65 -0.41
CA THR A 272 19.86 -4.12 0.03
C THR A 272 20.52 -3.05 0.89
N ALA A 273 20.15 -2.99 2.18
CA ALA A 273 20.71 -2.01 3.10
C ALA A 273 22.23 -2.16 3.25
N ASN A 274 22.76 -3.39 3.25
CA ASN A 274 24.19 -3.66 3.10
C ASN A 274 24.49 -4.08 1.64
N ALA A 275 24.54 -3.09 0.74
CA ALA A 275 24.74 -3.31 -0.70
C ALA A 275 26.09 -4.01 -1.00
N LEU A 276 27.16 -3.64 -0.30
CA LEU A 276 28.48 -4.26 -0.45
C LEU A 276 28.48 -5.72 -0.03
N GLY A 277 27.94 -6.00 1.17
CA GLY A 277 27.78 -7.36 1.67
C GLY A 277 26.92 -8.19 0.74
N TYR A 278 25.83 -7.63 0.20
CA TYR A 278 24.97 -8.31 -0.76
C TYR A 278 25.69 -8.67 -2.06
N SER A 279 26.45 -7.73 -2.62
CA SER A 279 27.28 -7.97 -3.80
C SER A 279 28.30 -9.08 -3.58
N ARG A 280 28.91 -9.13 -2.39
CA ARG A 280 29.94 -10.12 -2.02
C ARG A 280 29.40 -11.42 -1.42
N ASN A 281 28.07 -11.52 -1.21
CA ASN A 281 27.42 -12.57 -0.42
C ASN A 281 28.06 -12.77 0.97
N LYS A 282 28.20 -11.67 1.72
CA LYS A 282 28.79 -11.60 3.06
C LYS A 282 27.84 -10.94 4.03
N ARG A 283 27.86 -11.41 5.30
CA ARG A 283 27.01 -10.87 6.36
C ARG A 283 27.34 -9.40 6.62
N GLU A 284 28.62 -9.12 6.82
CA GLU A 284 29.15 -7.82 7.23
C GLU A 284 29.24 -6.81 6.08
N GLU A 285 29.24 -5.51 6.40
CA GLU A 285 29.72 -4.47 5.49
C GLU A 285 31.22 -4.31 5.72
N GLY A 286 32.03 -4.89 4.82
CA GLY A 286 33.47 -5.03 5.05
C GLY A 286 33.75 -6.00 6.20
N SER A 287 33.94 -5.48 7.41
CA SER A 287 34.22 -6.28 8.62
C SER A 287 33.30 -5.96 9.81
N ILE A 288 32.33 -5.07 9.60
CA ILE A 288 31.44 -4.58 10.64
C ILE A 288 30.04 -5.15 10.39
N ASP A 289 29.41 -5.64 11.47
CA ASP A 289 28.02 -6.11 11.43
C ASP A 289 27.08 -4.90 11.46
N PRO A 290 26.33 -4.60 10.37
CA PRO A 290 25.49 -3.41 10.33
C PRO A 290 24.33 -3.46 11.35
N ASN A 291 23.86 -4.65 11.77
CA ASN A 291 22.82 -4.75 12.80
C ASN A 291 23.39 -4.77 14.24
N ARG A 292 24.61 -4.27 14.42
CA ARG A 292 25.23 -3.91 15.71
C ARG A 292 25.72 -2.46 15.74
N ASP A 293 25.44 -1.72 14.67
CA ASP A 293 26.06 -0.43 14.38
C ASP A 293 25.17 0.76 14.77
N PHE A 294 24.03 0.54 15.44
CA PHE A 294 23.11 1.60 15.86
C PHE A 294 23.43 2.09 17.29
N PRO A 295 23.12 3.36 17.63
CA PRO A 295 23.50 3.96 18.92
C PRO A 295 22.70 3.48 20.13
N PHE A 296 21.82 2.49 20.00
CA PHE A 296 20.90 2.08 21.06
C PHE A 296 21.45 0.96 21.94
N ASP A 297 21.34 1.16 23.25
CA ASP A 297 21.82 0.26 24.30
C ASP A 297 23.31 -0.09 24.17
N ILE A 298 24.13 0.84 23.66
CA ILE A 298 25.59 0.75 23.68
C ILE A 298 26.16 1.65 24.79
N GLU A 299 27.32 1.27 25.34
CA GLU A 299 27.92 2.01 26.46
C GLU A 299 28.67 3.24 25.95
N GLN A 300 28.64 4.36 26.69
CA GLN A 300 29.19 5.65 26.24
C GLN A 300 30.63 5.58 25.73
N TYR A 301 31.49 4.77 26.34
CA TYR A 301 32.89 4.65 25.92
C TYR A 301 33.07 3.89 24.58
N HIS A 302 31.99 3.33 24.03
CA HIS A 302 31.91 2.76 22.68
C HIS A 302 31.26 3.72 21.66
N GLU A 303 31.21 5.03 21.93
CA GLU A 303 30.66 6.05 21.01
C GLU A 303 31.28 6.02 19.60
N SER A 304 32.52 5.56 19.43
CA SER A 304 33.16 5.38 18.12
C SER A 304 32.75 4.11 17.37
N GLU A 305 32.01 3.20 18.02
CA GLU A 305 31.66 1.88 17.50
C GLU A 305 30.23 1.80 16.91
N CYS A 306 29.56 2.94 16.72
CA CYS A 306 28.28 3.03 16.04
C CYS A 306 28.32 4.00 14.85
N MET A 307 27.38 3.81 13.91
CA MET A 307 27.32 4.47 12.61
C MET A 307 28.63 4.34 11.83
N GLN A 308 29.32 3.22 11.96
CA GLN A 308 30.56 2.93 11.26
C GLN A 308 30.34 2.50 9.80
N THR A 309 29.17 1.94 9.49
CA THR A 309 28.79 1.42 8.17
C THR A 309 28.00 2.45 7.36
N ILE A 310 28.09 2.37 6.03
CA ILE A 310 27.19 3.09 5.13
C ILE A 310 25.77 2.54 5.27
N ALA A 311 25.60 1.23 5.39
CA ALA A 311 24.30 0.62 5.69
C ALA A 311 23.56 1.27 6.88
N GLY A 312 24.22 1.38 8.04
CA GLY A 312 23.67 2.02 9.24
C GLY A 312 23.39 3.52 9.02
N ARG A 313 24.32 4.25 8.39
CA ARG A 313 24.14 5.68 8.07
C ARG A 313 22.98 5.91 7.09
N SER A 314 22.86 5.10 6.05
CA SER A 314 21.78 5.16 5.06
C SER A 314 20.43 5.02 5.73
N ILE A 315 20.28 4.03 6.61
CA ILE A 315 19.06 3.85 7.41
C ILE A 315 18.84 5.05 8.33
N ASN A 316 19.86 5.50 9.07
CA ASN A 316 19.74 6.65 9.96
C ASN A 316 19.27 7.93 9.25
N GLU A 317 19.81 8.25 8.07
CA GLU A 317 19.38 9.43 7.31
C GLU A 317 17.93 9.30 6.83
N LEU A 318 17.52 8.12 6.35
CA LEU A 318 16.13 7.87 5.95
C LEU A 318 15.17 8.09 7.13
N TRP A 319 15.48 7.55 8.31
CA TRP A 319 14.65 7.72 9.50
C TRP A 319 14.65 9.15 10.02
N ARG A 320 15.76 9.90 9.87
CA ARG A 320 15.80 11.32 10.22
C ARG A 320 15.01 12.21 9.27
N SER A 321 14.86 11.81 8.01
CA SER A 321 14.08 12.54 7.01
C SER A 321 12.60 12.12 6.93
N HIS A 322 12.17 11.12 7.71
CA HIS A 322 10.81 10.55 7.67
C HIS A 322 10.16 10.53 9.05
N LEU A 323 8.89 10.12 9.09
CA LEU A 323 8.15 9.89 10.32
C LEU A 323 7.47 8.52 10.24
N PHE A 324 8.29 7.46 10.23
CA PHE A 324 7.82 6.09 10.10
C PHE A 324 6.92 5.68 11.26
N GLN A 325 5.86 4.93 10.97
CA GLN A 325 4.96 4.35 11.97
C GLN A 325 5.21 2.85 12.17
N ILE A 326 5.58 2.18 11.08
CA ILE A 326 5.86 0.75 11.04
C ILE A 326 6.93 0.48 9.98
N GLY A 327 7.73 -0.54 10.23
CA GLY A 327 8.64 -1.10 9.26
C GLY A 327 8.95 -2.56 9.47
N LEU A 328 9.51 -3.18 8.43
CA LEU A 328 10.00 -4.55 8.44
C LEU A 328 11.45 -4.59 7.96
N THR A 329 12.27 -5.32 8.69
CA THR A 329 13.64 -5.66 8.29
C THR A 329 13.73 -7.16 8.04
N PHE A 330 13.94 -7.55 6.79
CA PHE A 330 14.07 -8.95 6.41
C PHE A 330 15.51 -9.46 6.58
N HIS A 331 15.62 -10.46 7.45
CA HIS A 331 16.80 -11.24 7.78
C HIS A 331 16.70 -12.68 7.23
N GLY A 332 17.54 -13.60 7.67
CA GLY A 332 17.47 -15.02 7.35
C GLY A 332 18.45 -15.78 8.24
N GLY A 333 18.34 -17.11 8.34
CA GLY A 333 19.10 -17.93 9.29
C GLY A 333 18.22 -18.66 10.31
N MET A 334 16.95 -18.27 10.41
CA MET A 334 15.88 -18.97 11.10
C MET A 334 14.53 -18.53 10.54
N GLU A 335 13.41 -18.96 11.15
CA GLU A 335 12.05 -18.63 10.75
C GLU A 335 11.24 -18.04 11.91
N VAL A 336 11.39 -16.74 12.14
CA VAL A 336 10.79 -16.02 13.28
C VAL A 336 10.40 -14.59 12.91
N ILE A 337 9.31 -14.11 13.51
CA ILE A 337 8.97 -12.68 13.61
C ILE A 337 9.39 -12.19 15.00
N GLY A 338 10.40 -11.34 15.05
CA GLY A 338 10.88 -10.70 16.28
C GLY A 338 10.39 -9.26 16.41
N TYR A 339 9.90 -8.90 17.59
CA TYR A 339 9.59 -7.52 17.97
C TYR A 339 10.29 -7.16 19.29
N GLU A 340 10.13 -5.92 19.74
CA GLU A 340 10.86 -5.41 20.89
C GLU A 340 10.52 -6.17 22.19
N TRP A 341 11.49 -6.44 23.06
CA TRP A 341 12.86 -5.95 23.02
C TRP A 341 13.86 -6.98 22.50
N GLY A 342 14.90 -6.51 21.82
CA GLY A 342 16.18 -7.22 21.62
C GLY A 342 17.29 -6.72 22.54
N ALA A 343 17.11 -5.57 23.17
CA ALA A 343 18.12 -4.93 24.00
C ALA A 343 18.28 -5.66 25.36
N PRO A 344 19.53 -5.96 25.78
CA PRO A 344 19.83 -6.58 27.09
C PRO A 344 19.27 -5.80 28.27
N THR A 345 19.22 -4.47 28.17
CA THR A 345 18.69 -3.61 29.23
C THR A 345 17.23 -3.95 29.60
N TYR A 346 16.43 -4.40 28.61
CA TYR A 346 15.01 -4.71 28.78
C TYR A 346 14.75 -6.22 28.81
N LEU A 347 15.75 -7.03 29.15
CA LEU A 347 15.60 -8.46 29.28
C LEU A 347 14.52 -8.83 30.31
N ASN A 348 13.58 -9.70 29.91
CA ASN A 348 12.39 -10.10 30.68
C ASN A 348 11.39 -8.96 30.97
N LEU A 349 11.43 -7.86 30.22
CA LEU A 349 10.45 -6.78 30.30
C LEU A 349 9.67 -6.67 28.98
N ASP A 350 8.43 -6.20 29.08
CA ASP A 350 7.59 -5.92 27.93
C ASP A 350 7.90 -4.53 27.36
N ALA A 351 7.77 -4.36 26.05
CA ALA A 351 7.66 -3.03 25.47
C ALA A 351 6.36 -2.34 25.93
N PRO A 352 6.33 -1.00 26.03
CA PRO A 352 5.13 -0.24 26.39
C PRO A 352 3.91 -0.57 25.51
N ASP A 353 4.16 -0.94 24.25
CA ASP A 353 3.15 -1.27 23.24
C ASP A 353 3.08 -2.78 22.92
N ALA A 354 3.52 -3.65 23.83
CA ALA A 354 3.67 -5.09 23.57
C ALA A 354 2.39 -5.77 23.04
N LEU A 355 1.19 -5.35 23.49
CA LEU A 355 -0.07 -5.91 22.98
C LEU A 355 -0.26 -5.63 21.48
N ALA A 356 0.05 -4.41 21.03
CA ALA A 356 -0.08 -4.05 19.62
C ALA A 356 0.95 -4.81 18.77
N GLN A 357 2.19 -4.93 19.27
CA GLN A 357 3.25 -5.69 18.60
C GLN A 357 2.89 -7.18 18.47
N ASP A 358 2.38 -7.78 19.55
CA ASP A 358 1.93 -9.17 19.58
C ASP A 358 0.79 -9.42 18.58
N GLN A 359 -0.25 -8.59 18.58
CA GLN A 359 -1.38 -8.74 17.66
C GLN A 359 -0.96 -8.59 16.19
N ILE A 360 -0.06 -7.64 15.88
CA ILE A 360 0.51 -7.47 14.53
C ILE A 360 1.37 -8.67 14.14
N ALA A 361 2.25 -9.14 15.02
CA ALA A 361 3.11 -10.30 14.77
C ALA A 361 2.31 -11.59 14.59
N HIS A 362 1.23 -11.76 15.35
CA HIS A 362 0.30 -12.87 15.17
C HIS A 362 -0.40 -12.77 13.79
N ALA A 363 -0.84 -11.58 13.38
CA ALA A 363 -1.42 -11.38 12.05
C ALA A 363 -0.42 -11.71 10.93
N TYR A 364 0.85 -11.32 11.07
CA TYR A 364 1.94 -11.72 10.17
C TYR A 364 2.11 -13.25 10.12
N SER A 365 2.18 -13.93 11.27
CA SER A 365 2.32 -15.39 11.33
C SER A 365 1.16 -16.11 10.65
N ARG A 366 -0.09 -15.72 10.94
CA ARG A 366 -1.28 -16.31 10.31
C ARG A 366 -1.32 -16.05 8.81
N TYR A 367 -1.02 -14.82 8.39
CA TYR A 367 -1.08 -14.49 6.98
C TYR A 367 0.02 -15.23 6.22
N SER A 368 1.28 -15.18 6.66
CA SER A 368 2.38 -15.91 6.03
C SER A 368 2.16 -17.43 5.97
N ASN A 369 1.64 -18.03 7.04
CA ASN A 369 1.33 -19.45 7.12
C ASN A 369 2.53 -20.38 6.80
N GLY A 370 2.34 -21.69 6.95
CA GLY A 370 3.37 -22.70 6.65
C GLY A 370 3.33 -23.18 5.19
N PHE A 371 4.28 -24.02 4.82
CA PHE A 371 4.29 -24.75 3.54
C PHE A 371 5.10 -26.06 3.70
N PRO A 372 5.14 -26.98 2.72
CA PRO A 372 5.74 -28.30 2.94
C PRO A 372 7.22 -28.20 3.38
N GLY A 373 7.50 -28.62 4.62
CA GLY A 373 8.83 -28.53 5.25
C GLY A 373 9.02 -27.33 6.18
N HIS A 374 8.07 -26.40 6.23
CA HIS A 374 8.16 -25.14 6.95
C HIS A 374 6.84 -24.85 7.70
N VAL A 375 6.93 -24.42 8.96
CA VAL A 375 5.77 -24.03 9.75
C VAL A 375 5.44 -22.55 9.55
N PRO A 376 4.24 -22.07 9.94
CA PRO A 376 4.03 -20.64 10.11
C PRO A 376 5.12 -20.04 11.00
N TYR A 377 5.51 -18.79 10.75
CA TYR A 377 6.52 -18.11 11.57
C TYR A 377 6.13 -18.15 13.04
N ASP A 378 7.05 -18.60 13.90
CA ASP A 378 6.94 -18.35 15.33
C ASP A 378 7.16 -16.85 15.58
N PHE A 379 6.61 -16.31 16.67
CA PHE A 379 6.67 -14.88 16.94
C PHE A 379 6.75 -14.56 18.43
N GLY A 380 7.40 -13.45 18.76
CA GLY A 380 7.60 -13.00 20.13
C GLY A 380 8.67 -11.91 20.22
N THR A 381 9.04 -11.56 21.46
CA THR A 381 10.15 -10.62 21.68
C THR A 381 11.45 -11.18 21.12
N MET A 382 12.33 -10.32 20.61
CA MET A 382 13.66 -10.73 20.11
C MET A 382 14.51 -11.35 21.22
N ASN A 383 14.39 -10.87 22.46
CA ASN A 383 15.04 -11.43 23.63
C ASN A 383 14.68 -12.90 23.86
N ASP A 384 13.43 -13.29 23.60
CA ASP A 384 12.95 -14.66 23.81
C ASP A 384 13.14 -15.56 22.59
N LYS A 385 12.90 -15.03 21.39
CA LYS A 385 12.83 -15.82 20.15
C LYS A 385 14.11 -15.85 19.34
N VAL A 386 14.96 -14.84 19.50
CA VAL A 386 16.21 -14.71 18.77
C VAL A 386 17.36 -14.82 19.76
N TYR A 387 17.87 -13.70 20.24
CA TYR A 387 18.83 -13.54 21.34
C TYR A 387 19.05 -12.02 21.52
N TYR A 388 19.48 -11.61 22.72
CA TYR A 388 19.69 -10.19 22.99
C TYR A 388 20.89 -9.61 22.23
N VAL A 389 20.80 -8.35 21.79
CA VAL A 389 21.83 -7.62 21.05
C VAL A 389 21.90 -6.16 21.46
N ARG A 390 23.10 -5.57 21.45
CA ARG A 390 23.29 -4.12 21.56
C ARG A 390 23.47 -3.53 20.17
N GLY A 391 23.03 -2.29 19.97
CA GLY A 391 23.13 -1.59 18.70
C GLY A 391 22.29 -2.18 17.58
N GLY A 392 21.22 -2.89 17.92
CA GLY A 392 20.23 -3.39 16.96
C GLY A 392 19.39 -2.27 16.37
N MET A 393 19.07 -2.39 15.09
CA MET A 393 18.23 -1.45 14.36
C MET A 393 16.81 -1.39 14.93
N GLU A 394 16.26 -2.54 15.29
CA GLU A 394 14.86 -2.70 15.69
C GLU A 394 14.53 -1.88 16.95
N ASP A 395 15.27 -2.11 18.04
CA ASP A 395 15.07 -1.36 19.28
C ASP A 395 15.42 0.13 19.12
N TRP A 396 16.43 0.46 18.29
CA TRP A 396 16.78 1.84 17.97
C TRP A 396 15.62 2.57 17.27
N ALA A 397 15.01 1.93 16.28
CA ALA A 397 13.87 2.46 15.53
C ALA A 397 12.63 2.69 16.41
N PHE A 398 12.43 1.83 17.40
CA PHE A 398 11.32 1.95 18.33
C PHE A 398 11.56 2.96 19.44
N ALA A 399 12.75 3.00 20.04
CA ALA A 399 12.99 3.67 21.32
C ALA A 399 14.01 4.80 21.30
N GLY A 400 14.78 4.95 20.22
CA GLY A 400 15.92 5.86 20.17
C GLY A 400 15.60 7.35 20.30
N SER A 401 14.33 7.76 20.29
CA SER A 401 13.93 9.15 20.51
C SER A 401 13.29 9.43 21.86
N TRP A 402 12.78 8.41 22.55
CA TRP A 402 12.01 8.59 23.78
C TRP A 402 12.60 7.89 24.99
N ASP A 403 13.62 7.05 24.77
CA ASP A 403 14.48 6.51 25.80
C ASP A 403 15.94 6.98 25.58
N PRO A 404 16.19 8.31 25.66
CA PRO A 404 17.48 8.89 25.28
C PRO A 404 18.64 8.46 26.20
N ASP A 405 18.35 7.98 27.41
CA ASP A 405 19.37 7.47 28.33
C ASP A 405 20.05 6.20 27.80
N ARG A 406 19.46 5.56 26.77
CA ARG A 406 20.01 4.39 26.07
C ARG A 406 20.67 4.71 24.75
N VAL A 407 20.75 5.98 24.37
CA VAL A 407 21.29 6.41 23.08
C VAL A 407 22.58 7.17 23.32
N VAL A 408 23.68 6.65 22.78
CA VAL A 408 24.95 7.40 22.76
C VAL A 408 25.05 8.24 21.50
N GLN A 409 25.78 9.34 21.59
CA GLN A 409 26.09 10.14 20.42
C GLN A 409 27.29 9.51 19.68
N CYS A 410 27.09 9.05 18.44
CA CYS A 410 28.14 8.36 17.69
C CYS A 410 29.25 9.31 17.22
N THR A 411 30.49 8.85 17.29
CA THR A 411 31.70 9.53 16.79
C THR A 411 32.62 8.58 16.00
N PRO A 412 32.11 7.90 14.95
CA PRO A 412 32.90 6.94 14.19
C PRO A 412 34.00 7.66 13.39
N THR A 413 35.09 6.96 13.08
CA THR A 413 36.18 7.48 12.23
C THR A 413 36.13 6.96 10.80
N THR A 414 35.30 5.95 10.52
CA THR A 414 35.15 5.37 9.18
C THR A 414 34.58 6.37 8.19
N TYR A 415 34.97 6.27 6.92
CA TYR A 415 34.52 7.13 5.82
C TYR A 415 34.70 8.64 6.06
N GLY A 416 35.76 9.04 6.77
CA GLY A 416 36.01 10.45 7.10
C GLY A 416 35.19 10.97 8.27
N GLY A 417 34.49 10.10 8.99
CA GLY A 417 33.66 10.41 10.14
C GLY A 417 32.16 10.48 9.83
N TYR A 418 31.36 10.66 10.88
CA TYR A 418 29.93 10.93 10.79
C TYR A 418 29.57 12.03 11.80
N PRO A 419 28.86 13.11 11.42
CA PRO A 419 28.64 14.22 12.34
C PRO A 419 27.81 13.80 13.57
N PRO A 420 28.28 14.08 14.80
CA PRO A 420 27.64 13.59 16.03
C PRO A 420 26.18 14.03 16.19
N GLU A 421 25.83 15.23 15.71
CA GLU A 421 24.46 15.76 15.72
C GLU A 421 23.48 14.92 14.88
N LYS A 422 23.99 14.06 13.99
CA LYS A 422 23.16 13.13 13.21
C LYS A 422 22.68 11.92 13.99
N THR A 423 23.14 11.76 15.22
CA THR A 423 22.68 10.70 16.16
C THR A 423 21.99 11.29 17.38
N VAL A 424 21.57 12.56 17.27
CA VAL A 424 20.71 13.22 18.25
C VAL A 424 19.32 13.32 17.67
N TYR A 425 18.36 12.66 18.31
CA TYR A 425 16.99 12.52 17.82
C TYR A 425 16.06 13.43 18.60
N ASN A 426 15.11 14.07 17.90
CA ASN A 426 14.00 14.71 18.58
C ASN A 426 12.99 13.64 19.00
N ASN A 427 12.10 13.98 19.94
CA ASN A 427 11.13 13.05 20.51
C ASN A 427 10.15 12.42 19.50
N SER A 428 10.13 12.84 18.23
CA SER A 428 9.29 12.26 17.19
C SER A 428 10.04 11.29 16.28
N THR A 429 11.38 11.29 16.22
CA THR A 429 12.08 10.62 15.11
C THR A 429 11.98 9.09 15.12
N LEU A 430 12.10 8.45 16.29
CA LEU A 430 12.25 6.99 16.43
C LEU A 430 11.19 6.42 17.39
N ARG A 431 9.99 6.19 16.86
CA ARG A 431 8.79 5.66 17.55
C ARG A 431 7.99 4.69 16.68
N ALA A 432 8.66 3.95 15.80
CA ALA A 432 8.00 2.96 14.94
C ALA A 432 8.23 1.55 15.44
N PHE A 433 7.31 0.64 15.15
CA PHE A 433 7.61 -0.78 15.22
C PHE A 433 8.46 -1.15 14.01
N ASN A 434 9.73 -1.51 14.21
CA ASN A 434 10.54 -2.08 13.14
C ASN A 434 10.76 -3.56 13.42
N MET A 435 9.85 -4.41 12.92
CA MET A 435 9.89 -5.83 13.24
C MET A 435 10.89 -6.58 12.38
N LEU A 436 11.65 -7.47 13.03
CA LEU A 436 12.64 -8.32 12.39
C LEU A 436 11.96 -9.59 11.87
N ILE A 437 12.15 -9.86 10.58
CA ILE A 437 11.64 -11.07 9.94
C ILE A 437 12.81 -11.97 9.55
N GLU A 438 13.07 -13.00 10.34
CA GLU A 438 14.00 -14.07 9.98
C GLU A 438 13.32 -14.99 8.97
N THR A 439 13.75 -14.93 7.71
CA THR A 439 12.90 -15.40 6.61
C THR A 439 12.94 -16.91 6.37
N SER A 440 14.09 -17.54 6.55
CA SER A 440 14.35 -18.96 6.21
C SER A 440 15.58 -19.47 6.97
N ASP A 441 15.60 -20.73 7.36
CA ASP A 441 16.77 -21.35 8.03
C ASP A 441 18.06 -21.24 7.19
N LYS A 442 17.93 -21.32 5.87
CA LYS A 442 19.04 -21.09 4.93
C LYS A 442 19.07 -19.62 4.53
N LYS A 443 20.24 -18.99 4.64
CA LYS A 443 20.46 -17.60 4.20
C LYS A 443 20.17 -17.40 2.70
N GLU A 444 20.34 -18.47 1.91
CA GLU A 444 19.95 -18.59 0.50
C GLU A 444 19.23 -19.94 0.30
N PRO A 445 17.89 -19.99 0.39
CA PRO A 445 17.13 -21.23 0.24
C PRO A 445 17.08 -21.71 -1.22
N LEU A 446 16.62 -22.94 -1.44
CA LEU A 446 16.49 -23.51 -2.78
C LEU A 446 15.37 -22.83 -3.56
N ARG A 447 15.48 -22.86 -4.89
CA ARG A 447 14.48 -22.26 -5.78
C ARG A 447 13.07 -22.83 -5.55
N GLU A 448 12.96 -24.14 -5.25
CA GLU A 448 11.68 -24.78 -4.92
C GLU A 448 11.00 -24.27 -3.63
N ASP A 449 11.73 -23.58 -2.77
CA ASP A 449 11.23 -23.07 -1.48
C ASP A 449 10.83 -21.59 -1.59
N LEU A 450 10.97 -20.95 -2.75
CA LEU A 450 10.69 -19.51 -2.92
C LEU A 450 9.21 -19.21 -3.21
N GLY A 451 8.44 -20.17 -3.70
CA GLY A 451 7.01 -19.99 -4.02
C GLY A 451 6.75 -19.58 -5.47
N SER A 452 5.49 -19.19 -5.75
CA SER A 452 4.97 -18.88 -7.09
C SER A 452 4.50 -17.43 -7.23
N ARG A 453 4.63 -16.89 -8.43
CA ARG A 453 4.11 -15.58 -8.85
C ARG A 453 2.59 -15.57 -9.09
N HIS A 454 1.97 -16.75 -9.17
CA HIS A 454 0.52 -16.89 -9.32
C HIS A 454 -0.13 -17.03 -7.94
N ASP A 455 -1.23 -16.31 -7.71
CA ASP A 455 -1.94 -16.22 -6.43
C ASP A 455 -1.04 -15.83 -5.23
N PRO A 456 -0.08 -14.88 -5.35
CA PRO A 456 0.91 -14.62 -4.30
C PRO A 456 0.31 -14.03 -3.02
N LEU A 457 -0.96 -13.60 -3.06
CA LEU A 457 -1.71 -13.06 -1.93
C LEU A 457 -2.53 -14.09 -1.17
N ILE A 458 -2.56 -15.34 -1.64
CA ILE A 458 -3.37 -16.40 -1.04
C ILE A 458 -2.56 -17.18 -0.03
N SER A 459 -3.10 -17.24 1.19
CA SER A 459 -2.51 -18.04 2.25
C SER A 459 -2.88 -19.49 2.09
N THR A 460 -1.90 -20.28 1.67
CA THR A 460 -2.04 -21.73 1.50
C THR A 460 -0.95 -22.46 2.28
N ASN A 461 -1.15 -23.76 2.46
CA ASN A 461 -0.12 -24.67 2.99
C ASN A 461 0.67 -25.38 1.87
N GLY A 462 0.55 -24.90 0.63
CA GLY A 462 1.16 -25.50 -0.56
C GLY A 462 2.53 -24.92 -0.90
N ARG A 463 3.20 -25.50 -1.90
CA ARG A 463 4.55 -25.06 -2.30
C ARG A 463 4.56 -23.68 -2.96
N GLU A 464 3.44 -23.24 -3.51
CA GLU A 464 3.21 -21.93 -4.07
C GLU A 464 3.39 -20.80 -3.03
N ASN A 465 3.20 -21.10 -1.75
CA ASN A 465 3.36 -20.14 -0.67
C ASN A 465 4.83 -19.67 -0.54
N GLY A 466 5.76 -20.59 -0.28
CA GLY A 466 7.21 -20.35 -0.25
C GLY A 466 7.69 -19.15 0.59
N HIS A 467 9.00 -18.90 0.59
CA HIS A 467 9.59 -17.80 1.36
C HIS A 467 9.30 -16.42 0.75
N VAL A 468 9.30 -16.28 -0.59
CA VAL A 468 9.08 -14.98 -1.23
C VAL A 468 7.62 -14.58 -1.14
N ALA A 469 6.68 -15.45 -1.51
CA ALA A 469 5.25 -15.08 -1.50
C ALA A 469 4.72 -14.84 -0.08
N ARG A 470 5.18 -15.59 0.94
CA ARG A 470 4.83 -15.28 2.33
C ARG A 470 5.37 -13.92 2.81
N ASN A 471 6.58 -13.52 2.39
CA ASN A 471 7.16 -12.23 2.77
C ASN A 471 6.56 -11.04 2.02
N ILE A 472 6.14 -11.21 0.76
CA ILE A 472 5.32 -10.21 0.04
C ILE A 472 4.10 -9.87 0.89
N ARG A 473 3.42 -10.89 1.43
CA ARG A 473 2.21 -10.71 2.25
C ARG A 473 2.47 -10.03 3.58
N LEU A 474 3.61 -10.27 4.22
CA LEU A 474 4.02 -9.54 5.43
C LEU A 474 4.21 -8.04 5.14
N ALA A 475 4.92 -7.70 4.07
CA ALA A 475 5.15 -6.30 3.69
C ALA A 475 3.84 -5.57 3.37
N LEU A 476 2.91 -6.22 2.65
CA LEU A 476 1.61 -5.64 2.35
C LEU A 476 0.72 -5.48 3.59
N LEU A 477 0.78 -6.42 4.53
CA LEU A 477 0.08 -6.29 5.82
C LEU A 477 0.63 -5.10 6.60
N ALA A 478 1.96 -4.93 6.66
CA ALA A 478 2.59 -3.78 7.32
C ALA A 478 2.09 -2.45 6.76
N MET A 479 2.02 -2.34 5.42
CA MET A 479 1.48 -1.18 4.73
C MET A 479 -0.01 -0.95 5.03
N ASP A 480 -0.80 -2.01 5.20
CA ASP A 480 -2.23 -1.89 5.49
C ASP A 480 -2.50 -1.44 6.92
N VAL A 481 -1.79 -2.03 7.89
CA VAL A 481 -1.96 -1.73 9.32
C VAL A 481 -1.29 -0.43 9.73
N VAL A 482 -0.59 0.30 8.85
CA VAL A 482 -0.04 1.61 9.24
C VAL A 482 -1.16 2.61 9.55
N GLU A 483 -2.29 2.51 8.85
CA GLU A 483 -3.44 3.42 8.99
C GLU A 483 -4.78 2.70 8.70
N PRO A 484 -5.71 2.67 9.67
CA PRO A 484 -7.07 2.18 9.46
C PRO A 484 -7.86 3.00 8.43
N TYR A 485 -8.81 2.35 7.78
CA TYR A 485 -9.74 3.01 6.86
C TYR A 485 -11.14 2.43 6.97
N VAL A 486 -12.13 3.24 6.61
CA VAL A 486 -13.54 2.84 6.51
C VAL A 486 -13.99 3.12 5.10
N SER A 487 -14.72 2.21 4.47
CA SER A 487 -15.16 2.36 3.08
C SER A 487 -16.58 1.87 2.91
N ILE A 488 -17.42 2.69 2.28
CA ILE A 488 -18.78 2.28 1.90
C ILE A 488 -18.67 1.36 0.70
N ARG A 489 -19.17 0.14 0.84
CA ARG A 489 -19.08 -0.93 -0.16
C ARG A 489 -20.27 -0.96 -1.11
N GLY A 490 -21.42 -0.42 -0.71
CA GLY A 490 -22.60 -0.46 -1.57
C GLY A 490 -23.87 0.14 -0.97
N VAL A 491 -24.84 0.32 -1.85
CA VAL A 491 -26.22 0.75 -1.55
C VAL A 491 -27.16 -0.27 -2.18
N GLU A 492 -28.02 -0.88 -1.38
CA GLU A 492 -28.87 -1.99 -1.79
C GLU A 492 -28.07 -3.15 -2.38
N GLU A 493 -28.34 -3.51 -3.63
CA GLU A 493 -27.63 -4.56 -4.37
C GLU A 493 -26.51 -3.98 -5.26
N LEU A 494 -26.34 -2.65 -5.28
CA LEU A 494 -25.25 -2.00 -5.98
C LEU A 494 -23.99 -2.05 -5.12
N MET A 495 -22.96 -2.70 -5.65
CA MET A 495 -21.63 -2.74 -5.05
C MET A 495 -20.71 -1.73 -5.75
N PHE A 496 -19.93 -0.99 -4.97
CA PHE A 496 -18.97 -0.04 -5.50
C PHE A 496 -17.59 -0.69 -5.67
N GLU A 497 -16.83 -0.18 -6.64
CA GLU A 497 -15.37 -0.24 -6.58
C GLU A 497 -14.86 0.55 -5.35
N ASP A 498 -13.61 0.31 -4.95
CA ASP A 498 -13.01 0.96 -3.79
C ASP A 498 -13.15 2.50 -3.80
N ASP A 499 -13.22 3.14 -2.64
CA ASP A 499 -13.36 4.61 -2.53
C ASP A 499 -12.05 5.37 -2.80
N VAL A 500 -10.91 4.67 -2.79
CA VAL A 500 -9.62 5.24 -3.20
C VAL A 500 -9.37 4.99 -4.67
N ILE A 501 -9.12 6.08 -5.39
CA ILE A 501 -8.87 6.12 -6.83
C ILE A 501 -7.45 6.67 -7.01
N PRO A 502 -6.49 5.85 -7.49
CA PRO A 502 -5.15 6.37 -7.79
C PRO A 502 -5.18 7.57 -8.72
N THR A 503 -4.25 8.49 -8.51
CA THR A 503 -4.11 9.82 -9.13
C THR A 503 -5.11 10.87 -8.67
N MET A 504 -6.00 10.54 -7.73
CA MET A 504 -7.00 11.45 -7.19
C MET A 504 -6.96 11.49 -5.66
N ASN A 505 -6.98 12.70 -5.10
CA ASN A 505 -7.13 12.91 -3.67
C ASN A 505 -8.49 13.56 -3.40
N LEU A 506 -9.53 12.74 -3.28
CA LEU A 506 -10.91 13.19 -3.07
C LEU A 506 -11.06 14.04 -1.80
N LYS A 507 -10.26 13.75 -0.76
CA LYS A 507 -10.21 14.52 0.50
C LYS A 507 -9.61 15.91 0.37
N ARG A 508 -9.17 16.33 -0.81
CA ARG A 508 -8.60 17.67 -1.07
C ARG A 508 -8.97 18.21 -2.44
N SER A 509 -10.04 17.69 -3.03
CA SER A 509 -10.51 18.17 -4.33
C SER A 509 -10.86 19.67 -4.25
N PRO A 510 -10.42 20.49 -5.22
CA PRO A 510 -10.77 21.91 -5.26
C PRO A 510 -12.21 22.15 -5.75
N THR A 511 -12.82 21.14 -6.39
CA THR A 511 -14.23 21.08 -6.76
C THR A 511 -15.08 20.64 -5.57
N SER A 512 -16.38 20.90 -5.59
CA SER A 512 -17.26 20.57 -4.47
C SER A 512 -17.17 19.06 -4.16
N TYR A 513 -16.98 18.69 -2.89
CA TYR A 513 -17.03 17.29 -2.45
C TYR A 513 -18.30 16.56 -2.87
N TYR A 514 -19.40 17.31 -3.04
CA TYR A 514 -20.66 16.79 -3.57
C TYR A 514 -20.52 16.27 -5.01
N ASP A 515 -19.78 17.00 -5.85
CA ASP A 515 -19.63 16.69 -7.27
C ASP A 515 -18.72 15.48 -7.49
N ASP A 516 -17.75 15.27 -6.59
CA ASP A 516 -16.79 14.17 -6.67
C ASP A 516 -17.25 12.90 -5.92
N ALA A 517 -18.28 13.01 -5.07
CA ALA A 517 -18.84 11.88 -4.35
C ALA A 517 -19.62 10.93 -5.28
N LYS A 518 -19.54 9.62 -5.00
CA LYS A 518 -20.36 8.61 -5.70
C LYS A 518 -21.85 8.92 -5.48
N LEU A 519 -22.61 9.10 -6.56
CA LEU A 519 -24.05 9.38 -6.50
C LEU A 519 -24.88 8.15 -6.87
N VAL A 520 -25.73 7.73 -5.93
CA VAL A 520 -26.72 6.67 -6.12
C VAL A 520 -28.12 7.25 -6.05
N TRP A 521 -28.90 7.06 -7.12
CA TRP A 521 -30.31 7.36 -7.10
C TRP A 521 -31.07 6.20 -6.46
N VAL A 522 -31.97 6.52 -5.52
CA VAL A 522 -32.88 5.54 -4.90
C VAL A 522 -34.31 6.02 -5.05
N PRO A 523 -35.28 5.11 -5.25
CA PRO A 523 -36.67 5.50 -5.38
C PRO A 523 -37.16 6.18 -4.10
N GLY A 524 -37.94 7.24 -4.23
CA GLY A 524 -38.65 7.87 -3.12
C GLY A 524 -39.65 6.91 -2.46
N GLY A 525 -40.07 7.24 -1.25
CA GLY A 525 -40.98 6.38 -0.50
C GLY A 525 -42.40 6.37 -1.07
N ASP A 526 -42.81 5.29 -1.74
CA ASP A 526 -44.23 4.90 -1.84
C ASP A 526 -44.45 3.46 -1.34
N LYS A 527 -45.14 3.36 -0.19
CA LYS A 527 -45.86 2.23 0.44
C LYS A 527 -45.21 0.83 0.59
N LYS A 528 -44.02 0.49 0.06
CA LYS A 528 -43.45 -0.88 0.22
C LYS A 528 -42.08 -1.01 0.90
N SER A 529 -41.22 0.02 0.89
CA SER A 529 -40.10 0.15 1.86
C SER A 529 -39.45 1.52 1.72
N SER A 530 -39.38 2.30 2.80
CA SER A 530 -38.61 3.55 2.86
C SER A 530 -37.16 3.36 3.33
N MET A 531 -36.83 2.14 3.73
CA MET A 531 -35.52 1.80 4.26
C MET A 531 -34.56 1.48 3.12
N ARG A 532 -33.36 2.05 3.17
CA ARG A 532 -32.29 1.81 2.20
C ARG A 532 -31.10 1.12 2.82
N LYS A 533 -30.68 -0.02 2.26
CA LYS A 533 -29.54 -0.79 2.78
C LYS A 533 -28.23 -0.12 2.38
N ILE A 534 -27.37 0.12 3.37
CA ILE A 534 -26.00 0.58 3.18
C ILE A 534 -25.07 -0.52 3.69
N THR A 535 -24.03 -0.84 2.92
CA THR A 535 -22.98 -1.78 3.31
C THR A 535 -21.63 -1.07 3.37
N TRP A 536 -20.80 -1.40 4.36
CA TRP A 536 -19.48 -0.81 4.51
C TRP A 536 -18.50 -1.78 5.17
N THR A 537 -17.23 -1.42 5.15
CA THR A 537 -16.14 -2.19 5.73
C THR A 537 -15.20 -1.32 6.55
N VAL A 538 -14.38 -1.98 7.38
CA VAL A 538 -13.28 -1.36 8.14
C VAL A 538 -12.03 -2.21 7.94
N GLY A 539 -10.96 -1.61 7.42
CA GLY A 539 -9.66 -2.25 7.17
C GLY A 539 -8.51 -1.56 7.90
N GLY A 540 -7.30 -2.14 7.85
CA GLY A 540 -6.10 -1.62 8.53
C GLY A 540 -6.11 -1.67 10.07
N ALA A 541 -7.18 -2.18 10.70
CA ALA A 541 -7.30 -2.38 12.15
C ALA A 541 -7.07 -3.85 12.55
N MET A 542 -6.98 -4.16 13.85
CA MET A 542 -7.15 -5.53 14.36
C MET A 542 -8.58 -5.70 14.90
N THR A 543 -8.94 -4.88 15.87
CA THR A 543 -10.23 -4.88 16.57
C THR A 543 -11.04 -3.67 16.14
N ILE A 544 -12.34 -3.88 15.88
CA ILE A 544 -13.28 -2.79 15.58
C ILE A 544 -14.13 -2.60 16.83
N ASP A 545 -13.83 -1.60 17.65
CA ASP A 545 -14.53 -1.33 18.91
C ASP A 545 -15.97 -0.87 18.70
N GLY A 546 -16.22 -0.20 17.57
CA GLY A 546 -17.54 0.27 17.19
C GLY A 546 -17.53 0.89 15.81
N THR A 547 -18.56 0.63 15.01
CA THR A 547 -18.75 1.24 13.70
C THR A 547 -20.22 1.54 13.44
N GLU A 548 -20.49 2.59 12.65
CA GLU A 548 -21.84 3.08 12.41
C GLU A 548 -21.92 3.90 11.12
N ILE A 549 -23.14 4.07 10.61
CA ILE A 549 -23.48 5.01 9.55
C ILE A 549 -23.97 6.31 10.17
N VAL A 550 -23.54 7.43 9.59
CA VAL A 550 -24.12 8.75 9.86
C VAL A 550 -24.62 9.35 8.55
N TYR A 551 -25.87 9.84 8.54
CA TYR A 551 -26.48 10.40 7.33
C TYR A 551 -27.32 11.66 7.59
N GLY A 552 -27.31 12.57 6.64
CA GLY A 552 -27.94 13.90 6.74
C GLY A 552 -28.00 14.60 5.39
N LEU A 553 -28.50 15.83 5.35
CA LEU A 553 -28.59 16.60 4.11
C LEU A 553 -27.22 17.13 3.70
N TRP A 554 -26.94 17.12 2.39
CA TRP A 554 -25.72 17.78 1.87
C TRP A 554 -25.69 19.28 2.18
N ASP A 555 -26.84 19.95 2.10
CA ASP A 555 -26.99 21.39 2.40
C ASP A 555 -26.61 21.79 3.83
N ASP A 556 -26.54 20.82 4.75
CA ASP A 556 -26.11 21.06 6.13
C ASP A 556 -24.59 21.07 6.30
N LEU A 557 -23.84 20.47 5.37
CA LEU A 557 -22.39 20.34 5.43
C LEU A 557 -21.68 21.61 4.93
N PRO A 558 -20.49 21.93 5.47
CA PRO A 558 -19.65 22.95 4.88
C PRO A 558 -19.15 22.52 3.50
N THR A 559 -18.76 23.49 2.68
CA THR A 559 -18.21 23.24 1.33
C THR A 559 -16.90 22.46 1.35
N GLN A 560 -16.13 22.58 2.43
CA GLN A 560 -14.88 21.86 2.65
C GLN A 560 -15.05 20.83 3.78
N LEU A 561 -14.88 19.56 3.47
CA LEU A 561 -15.05 18.48 4.45
C LEU A 561 -13.77 18.18 5.26
N ALA A 562 -12.61 18.62 4.79
CA ALA A 562 -11.32 18.45 5.44
C ALA A 562 -10.72 19.80 5.88
N GLU A 563 -9.88 19.79 6.92
CA GLU A 563 -9.05 20.95 7.26
C GLU A 563 -7.86 21.04 6.31
N SER A 564 -7.78 22.14 5.55
CA SER A 564 -6.70 22.37 4.58
C SER A 564 -5.32 22.47 5.23
N THR A 565 -5.24 23.01 6.44
CA THR A 565 -3.98 23.28 7.18
C THR A 565 -3.51 22.12 8.03
N SER A 566 -4.41 21.45 8.76
CA SER A 566 -4.07 20.36 9.68
C SER A 566 -4.20 18.97 9.03
N GLY A 567 -4.80 18.88 7.85
CA GLY A 567 -5.12 17.61 7.20
C GLY A 567 -6.12 16.73 7.96
N LEU A 568 -6.74 17.26 9.02
CA LEU A 568 -7.78 16.56 9.76
C LEU A 568 -8.98 16.31 8.84
N TYR A 569 -9.41 15.05 8.79
CA TYR A 569 -10.61 14.64 8.08
C TYR A 569 -11.48 13.78 8.98
N PRO A 570 -12.78 14.13 9.16
CA PRO A 570 -13.42 15.38 8.74
C PRO A 570 -12.87 16.59 9.48
N SER A 571 -13.14 17.80 8.98
CA SER A 571 -12.83 19.05 9.69
C SER A 571 -13.64 19.17 10.98
N MET A 572 -13.19 20.01 11.91
CA MET A 572 -13.93 20.26 13.15
C MET A 572 -15.36 20.79 12.87
N GLU A 573 -15.53 21.66 11.86
CA GLU A 573 -16.83 22.19 11.45
C GLU A 573 -17.73 21.10 10.87
N THR A 574 -17.21 20.31 9.93
CA THR A 574 -17.92 19.18 9.31
C THR A 574 -18.39 18.19 10.36
N ARG A 575 -17.51 17.86 11.31
CA ARG A 575 -17.85 16.94 12.40
C ARG A 575 -18.92 17.51 13.31
N ASN A 576 -18.84 18.78 13.70
CA ASN A 576 -19.88 19.40 14.53
C ASN A 576 -21.26 19.32 13.85
N VAL A 577 -21.31 19.48 12.53
CA VAL A 577 -22.53 19.26 11.75
C VAL A 577 -22.98 17.80 11.83
N ILE A 578 -22.09 16.85 11.58
CA ILE A 578 -22.40 15.41 11.67
C ILE A 578 -22.96 15.07 13.06
N ASP A 579 -22.30 15.46 14.13
CA ASP A 579 -22.69 15.07 15.50
C ASP A 579 -23.98 15.76 15.98
N THR A 580 -24.40 16.87 15.37
CA THR A 580 -25.58 17.64 15.82
C THR A 580 -26.79 17.53 14.90
N LYS A 581 -26.58 17.31 13.59
CA LYS A 581 -27.64 17.31 12.59
C LYS A 581 -27.85 15.96 11.91
N PHE A 582 -26.85 15.08 11.89
CA PHE A 582 -26.95 13.80 11.19
C PHE A 582 -27.59 12.73 12.08
N GLN A 583 -28.29 11.81 11.45
CA GLN A 583 -28.83 10.63 12.10
C GLN A 583 -27.77 9.54 12.16
N VAL A 584 -27.71 8.82 13.28
CA VAL A 584 -26.76 7.71 13.51
C VAL A 584 -27.51 6.38 13.42
N VAL A 585 -26.97 5.44 12.65
CA VAL A 585 -27.53 4.09 12.50
C VAL A 585 -26.47 3.04 12.81
N GLN A 586 -26.80 2.15 13.74
CA GLN A 586 -25.94 1.04 14.14
C GLN A 586 -26.05 -0.13 13.14
N PRO A 587 -25.00 -0.97 13.02
CA PRO A 587 -25.05 -2.14 12.17
C PRO A 587 -26.13 -3.13 12.64
N SER A 588 -26.84 -3.71 11.69
CA SER A 588 -27.95 -4.65 11.92
C SER A 588 -27.53 -6.12 11.89
N ASN A 589 -26.30 -6.41 11.46
CA ASN A 589 -25.78 -7.77 11.27
C ASN A 589 -24.67 -8.15 12.26
N VAL A 590 -24.63 -7.50 13.42
CA VAL A 590 -23.71 -7.82 14.52
C VAL A 590 -24.51 -8.48 15.65
N GLU A 591 -24.06 -9.66 16.09
CA GLU A 591 -24.71 -10.42 17.16
C GLU A 591 -24.71 -9.66 18.49
N GLY A 592 -25.74 -9.87 19.30
CA GLY A 592 -25.87 -9.21 20.60
C GLY A 592 -26.18 -7.71 20.53
N GLY A 593 -26.37 -7.13 19.34
CA GLY A 593 -26.69 -5.71 19.16
C GLY A 593 -25.54 -4.77 19.49
N THR A 594 -24.30 -5.27 19.53
CA THR A 594 -23.11 -4.43 19.64
C THR A 594 -22.81 -3.74 18.31
N SER A 595 -22.02 -2.67 18.32
CA SER A 595 -21.55 -2.00 17.10
C SER A 595 -20.14 -2.43 16.67
N GLY A 596 -19.51 -3.33 17.41
CA GLY A 596 -18.13 -3.77 17.18
C GLY A 596 -18.01 -4.93 16.20
N GLY A 597 -16.77 -5.24 15.83
CA GLY A 597 -16.42 -6.32 14.92
C GLY A 597 -14.93 -6.62 14.94
N ARG A 598 -14.47 -7.36 13.94
CA ARG A 598 -13.08 -7.78 13.78
C ARG A 598 -12.68 -7.59 12.34
N SER A 599 -11.49 -7.04 12.11
CA SER A 599 -10.96 -6.93 10.75
C SER A 599 -10.45 -8.28 10.24
N ARG A 600 -9.99 -8.31 8.98
CA ARG A 600 -9.31 -9.48 8.41
C ARG A 600 -8.04 -9.90 9.16
N TRP A 601 -7.42 -8.97 9.87
CA TRP A 601 -6.13 -9.18 10.54
C TRP A 601 -6.28 -9.76 11.94
N HIS A 602 -7.44 -9.61 12.57
CA HIS A 602 -7.75 -10.20 13.88
C HIS A 602 -7.49 -11.72 13.91
N ALA A 603 -6.97 -12.23 15.02
CA ALA A 603 -6.61 -13.65 15.20
C ALA A 603 -7.73 -14.62 14.79
N ASP A 604 -8.96 -14.32 15.21
CA ASP A 604 -10.16 -15.10 14.90
C ASP A 604 -10.81 -14.82 13.52
N GLY A 605 -10.17 -14.00 12.68
CA GLY A 605 -10.69 -13.59 11.38
C GLY A 605 -11.78 -12.51 11.44
N ALA A 606 -12.19 -12.07 10.25
CA ALA A 606 -13.12 -10.96 10.09
C ALA A 606 -14.52 -11.27 10.64
N TYR A 607 -15.16 -10.25 11.18
CA TYR A 607 -16.53 -10.32 11.67
C TYR A 607 -17.20 -8.94 11.66
N PRO A 608 -18.46 -8.80 11.17
CA PRO A 608 -19.27 -9.84 10.55
C PRO A 608 -18.68 -10.33 9.23
N ALA A 609 -18.60 -11.64 9.07
CA ALA A 609 -18.25 -12.24 7.79
C ALA A 609 -19.49 -12.20 6.87
N GLU A 610 -19.30 -11.92 5.58
CA GLU A 610 -20.31 -12.31 4.58
C GLU A 610 -20.47 -13.84 4.64
N PRO A 611 -21.70 -14.38 4.58
CA PRO A 611 -21.89 -15.83 4.62
C PRO A 611 -21.11 -16.50 3.48
N GLU A 612 -20.35 -17.55 3.82
CA GLU A 612 -19.81 -18.52 2.85
C GLU A 612 -20.98 -19.07 2.02
N GLY A 613 -21.19 -18.57 0.80
CA GLY A 613 -22.41 -18.95 0.09
C GLY A 613 -22.70 -18.28 -1.24
N GLY A 614 -21.70 -17.81 -1.98
CA GLY A 614 -21.94 -17.57 -3.40
C GLY A 614 -20.85 -18.20 -4.26
N ASP A 615 -21.30 -18.76 -5.38
CA ASP A 615 -20.49 -19.57 -6.29
C ASP A 615 -19.53 -18.72 -7.16
N THR A 616 -19.31 -17.44 -6.83
CA THR A 616 -18.47 -16.56 -7.65
C THR A 616 -17.03 -16.52 -7.14
N TYR A 617 -16.09 -16.53 -8.09
CA TYR A 617 -14.65 -16.46 -7.85
C TYR A 617 -14.27 -15.27 -6.97
N GLU A 618 -14.99 -14.14 -7.05
CA GLU A 618 -14.72 -12.90 -6.30
C GLU A 618 -15.06 -12.98 -4.80
N GLN A 619 -16.02 -13.82 -4.41
CA GLN A 619 -16.46 -13.94 -3.01
C GLN A 619 -15.48 -14.74 -2.14
N ILE A 620 -14.65 -15.60 -2.74
CA ILE A 620 -13.59 -16.35 -2.06
C ILE A 620 -12.50 -15.41 -1.51
N TYR A 621 -12.36 -14.21 -2.08
CA TYR A 621 -11.30 -13.25 -1.76
C TYR A 621 -11.78 -12.04 -0.95
N ASN A 622 -13.01 -12.06 -0.43
CA ASN A 622 -13.52 -10.96 0.40
C ASN A 622 -13.26 -11.25 1.88
N TYR A 623 -12.04 -10.90 2.33
CA TYR A 623 -11.56 -11.19 3.68
C TYR A 623 -11.94 -10.11 4.71
N ASP A 624 -12.47 -8.98 4.27
CA ASP A 624 -12.83 -7.87 5.14
C ASP A 624 -14.21 -8.07 5.79
N PRO A 625 -14.46 -7.50 6.99
CA PRO A 625 -15.79 -7.52 7.57
C PRO A 625 -16.76 -6.67 6.73
N VAL A 626 -18.00 -7.13 6.61
CA VAL A 626 -19.06 -6.37 5.92
C VAL A 626 -20.18 -6.06 6.89
N PHE A 627 -20.29 -4.78 7.24
CA PHE A 627 -21.36 -4.26 8.08
C PHE A 627 -22.53 -3.80 7.22
N LYS A 628 -23.75 -3.90 7.77
CA LYS A 628 -25.00 -3.57 7.07
C LYS A 628 -25.87 -2.72 7.98
N ALA A 629 -26.50 -1.68 7.43
CA ALA A 629 -27.48 -0.86 8.13
C ALA A 629 -28.57 -0.41 7.16
N LEU A 630 -29.70 0.05 7.72
CA LEU A 630 -30.82 0.60 6.96
C LEU A 630 -31.00 2.08 7.29
N ILE A 631 -30.95 2.97 6.30
CA ILE A 631 -31.28 4.39 6.45
C ILE A 631 -32.73 4.66 6.01
N ASP A 632 -33.47 5.55 6.67
CA ASP A 632 -34.85 5.88 6.28
C ASP A 632 -34.87 7.10 5.35
N THR A 633 -35.34 6.90 4.11
CA THR A 633 -35.53 7.98 3.12
C THR A 633 -36.99 8.38 2.94
N GLY A 634 -37.93 7.75 3.66
CA GLY A 634 -39.37 7.84 3.38
C GLY A 634 -40.02 9.19 3.66
N LYS A 635 -39.37 10.03 4.46
CA LYS A 635 -39.85 11.39 4.77
C LYS A 635 -39.21 12.46 3.89
N MET A 636 -38.34 12.07 2.97
CA MET A 636 -37.57 13.00 2.15
C MET A 636 -38.27 13.20 0.80
N PRO A 637 -38.47 14.46 0.36
CA PRO A 637 -39.06 14.73 -0.94
C PRO A 637 -38.14 14.28 -2.08
N PRO A 638 -38.69 13.95 -3.26
CA PRO A 638 -37.91 13.75 -4.48
C PRO A 638 -36.96 14.95 -4.75
N GLY A 639 -35.75 14.67 -5.24
CA GLY A 639 -34.68 15.62 -5.44
C GLY A 639 -33.78 15.85 -4.22
N THR A 640 -34.09 15.26 -3.05
CA THR A 640 -33.27 15.43 -1.85
C THR A 640 -31.96 14.66 -1.97
N ALA A 641 -30.83 15.35 -1.78
CA ALA A 641 -29.51 14.76 -1.73
C ALA A 641 -29.05 14.51 -0.29
N ILE A 642 -28.77 13.25 0.03
CA ILE A 642 -28.34 12.79 1.35
C ILE A 642 -26.85 12.48 1.31
N ALA A 643 -26.08 13.07 2.22
CA ALA A 643 -24.70 12.68 2.48
C ALA A 643 -24.69 11.49 3.45
N VAL A 644 -23.98 10.42 3.09
CA VAL A 644 -23.82 9.22 3.93
C VAL A 644 -22.34 8.98 4.19
N PHE A 645 -21.96 8.88 5.46
CA PHE A 645 -20.62 8.48 5.89
C PHE A 645 -20.70 7.19 6.70
N ALA A 646 -19.66 6.37 6.61
CA ALA A 646 -19.37 5.33 7.59
C ALA A 646 -18.24 5.80 8.51
N ARG A 647 -18.30 5.46 9.81
CA ARG A 647 -17.21 5.71 10.75
C ARG A 647 -16.91 4.55 11.67
N ALA A 648 -15.68 4.45 12.16
CA ALA A 648 -15.23 3.37 13.04
C ALA A 648 -14.26 3.85 14.13
N LYS A 649 -14.31 3.20 15.29
CA LYS A 649 -13.32 3.21 16.37
C LYS A 649 -12.63 1.86 16.40
N VAL A 650 -11.31 1.87 16.58
CA VAL A 650 -10.48 0.67 16.43
C VAL A 650 -9.37 0.61 17.47
N ASP A 651 -8.98 -0.62 17.80
CA ASP A 651 -7.82 -0.98 18.61
C ASP A 651 -7.68 -0.21 19.93
N LYS A 652 -8.80 0.10 20.58
CA LYS A 652 -8.81 0.85 21.85
C LYS A 652 -8.00 0.14 22.95
N ASP A 653 -7.93 -1.18 22.92
CA ASP A 653 -7.17 -1.99 23.87
C ASP A 653 -5.66 -1.77 23.78
N TRP A 654 -5.13 -1.26 22.68
CA TRP A 654 -3.72 -0.90 22.54
C TRP A 654 -3.27 0.22 23.49
N ALA A 655 -4.21 0.97 24.07
CA ALA A 655 -3.90 1.93 25.13
C ALA A 655 -3.55 1.28 26.48
N THR A 656 -3.74 -0.04 26.60
CA THR A 656 -3.53 -0.79 27.84
C THR A 656 -2.05 -1.04 28.05
N SER A 657 -1.49 -0.48 29.13
CA SER A 657 -0.12 -0.78 29.53
C SER A 657 0.03 -2.23 29.97
N ALA A 658 1.10 -2.89 29.51
CA ALA A 658 1.52 -4.17 30.07
C ALA A 658 1.91 -4.05 31.56
N ALA A 659 1.84 -5.16 32.29
CA ALA A 659 2.11 -5.17 33.73
C ALA A 659 3.60 -5.02 34.06
N ASN A 660 4.48 -5.48 33.17
CA ASN A 660 5.92 -5.56 33.38
C ASN A 660 6.71 -4.79 32.30
N VAL A 661 6.31 -3.54 32.07
CA VAL A 661 6.88 -2.69 31.01
C VAL A 661 8.25 -2.14 31.39
N GLY A 662 9.18 -2.18 30.43
CA GLY A 662 10.45 -1.45 30.46
C GLY A 662 10.44 -0.30 29.45
N PRO A 663 10.70 0.96 29.86
CA PRO A 663 10.82 1.48 31.23
C PRO A 663 9.50 1.50 32.01
N ALA A 664 9.57 1.36 33.33
CA ALA A 664 8.38 1.32 34.19
C ALA A 664 7.57 2.63 34.18
N GLY A 665 6.24 2.51 34.17
CA GLY A 665 5.32 3.64 34.25
C GLY A 665 5.09 4.38 32.92
N LEU A 666 5.62 3.87 31.81
CA LEU A 666 5.38 4.42 30.49
C LEU A 666 4.04 3.96 29.92
N GLY A 667 3.28 4.89 29.34
CA GLY A 667 2.13 4.58 28.49
C GLY A 667 2.58 4.25 27.07
N PRO A 668 1.63 4.19 26.10
CA PRO A 668 1.96 3.92 24.71
C PRO A 668 3.04 4.84 24.15
N ALA A 669 4.02 4.27 23.44
CA ALA A 669 5.21 4.99 23.01
C ALA A 669 5.27 5.21 21.50
N SER A 670 4.79 4.26 20.71
CA SER A 670 4.85 4.30 19.26
C SER A 670 3.87 5.29 18.64
N HIS A 671 4.20 5.74 17.43
CA HIS A 671 3.30 6.55 16.61
C HIS A 671 2.00 5.81 16.27
N ILE A 672 2.12 4.54 15.87
CA ILE A 672 0.97 3.75 15.41
C ILE A 672 -0.08 3.54 16.50
N VAL A 673 0.33 3.28 17.75
CA VAL A 673 -0.61 3.14 18.88
C VAL A 673 -1.19 4.48 19.26
N ASN A 674 -0.36 5.51 19.41
CA ASN A 674 -0.84 6.83 19.82
C ASN A 674 -1.78 7.46 18.78
N ALA A 675 -1.54 7.28 17.48
CA ALA A 675 -2.42 7.80 16.43
C ALA A 675 -3.85 7.23 16.50
N ARG A 676 -3.99 5.97 16.96
CA ARG A 676 -5.29 5.28 17.10
C ARG A 676 -5.98 5.58 18.43
N THR A 677 -5.20 5.66 19.51
CA THR A 677 -5.73 5.61 20.88
C THR A 677 -5.63 6.92 21.65
N ASN A 678 -4.82 7.88 21.20
CA ASN A 678 -4.62 9.16 21.88
C ASN A 678 -5.07 10.32 20.98
N PRO A 679 -6.31 10.84 21.16
CA PRO A 679 -6.84 11.95 20.37
C PRO A 679 -6.02 13.24 20.38
N SER A 680 -5.18 13.43 21.39
CA SER A 680 -4.32 14.62 21.55
C SER A 680 -2.92 14.44 20.98
N TYR A 681 -2.63 13.27 20.42
CA TYR A 681 -1.30 12.97 19.90
C TYR A 681 -0.95 13.86 18.71
N PHE A 682 0.28 14.36 18.73
CA PHE A 682 0.87 15.13 17.66
C PHE A 682 2.37 14.82 17.61
N ALA A 683 2.86 14.40 16.46
CA ALA A 683 4.28 14.24 16.20
C ALA A 683 4.59 14.86 14.84
N SER A 684 5.71 15.56 14.75
CA SER A 684 6.21 16.07 13.49
C SER A 684 7.73 15.89 13.39
N ASN A 685 8.19 15.58 12.17
CA ASN A 685 9.59 15.48 11.82
C ASN A 685 9.75 15.72 10.31
N ALA A 686 10.79 16.44 9.90
CA ALA A 686 11.10 16.68 8.49
C ALA A 686 9.89 17.16 7.62
N GLY A 687 9.01 17.99 8.21
CA GLY A 687 7.81 18.51 7.55
C GLY A 687 6.61 17.57 7.53
N LYS A 688 6.78 16.32 7.93
CA LYS A 688 5.75 15.28 8.02
C LYS A 688 5.10 15.30 9.40
N VAL A 689 3.85 14.86 9.47
CA VAL A 689 3.02 15.00 10.67
C VAL A 689 2.12 13.78 10.87
N ILE A 690 2.06 13.30 12.12
CA ILE A 690 1.11 12.30 12.59
C ILE A 690 0.26 12.92 13.69
N HIS A 691 -1.04 12.69 13.63
CA HIS A 691 -2.00 13.13 14.62
C HIS A 691 -2.82 11.96 15.16
N GLY A 692 -3.21 12.09 16.42
CA GLY A 692 -4.34 11.33 16.96
C GLY A 692 -5.63 11.69 16.25
N ARG A 693 -6.54 10.71 16.10
CA ARG A 693 -7.89 10.99 15.63
C ARG A 693 -8.73 11.56 16.78
N GLU A 694 -9.30 12.75 16.61
CA GLU A 694 -10.14 13.37 17.63
C GLU A 694 -11.37 12.48 17.94
N TYR A 695 -11.58 12.13 19.22
CA TYR A 695 -12.54 11.10 19.66
C TYR A 695 -12.38 9.69 19.05
N SER A 696 -11.22 9.41 18.43
CA SER A 696 -10.84 8.11 17.85
C SER A 696 -11.72 7.62 16.69
N TRP A 697 -12.41 8.51 15.98
CA TRP A 697 -13.22 8.14 14.80
C TRP A 697 -12.42 8.22 13.50
N TRP A 698 -12.45 7.13 12.73
CA TRP A 698 -12.01 7.04 11.34
C TRP A 698 -13.24 7.15 10.44
N TYR A 699 -13.16 7.88 9.32
CA TYR A 699 -14.29 8.16 8.43
C TYR A 699 -14.01 7.70 7.00
N SER A 700 -15.06 7.20 6.34
CA SER A 700 -15.06 6.96 4.89
C SER A 700 -15.17 8.26 4.12
N ASP A 701 -14.85 8.21 2.82
CA ASP A 701 -15.35 9.23 1.90
C ASP A 701 -16.89 9.13 1.83
N PRO A 702 -17.62 10.25 1.70
CA PRO A 702 -19.06 10.22 1.64
C PRO A 702 -19.56 9.71 0.30
N ILE A 703 -20.76 9.14 0.32
CA ILE A 703 -21.56 8.95 -0.90
C ILE A 703 -22.78 9.87 -0.86
N THR A 704 -23.33 10.15 -2.04
CA THR A 704 -24.59 10.84 -2.22
C THR A 704 -25.69 9.83 -2.49
N VAL A 705 -26.72 9.81 -1.65
CA VAL A 705 -27.98 9.10 -1.94
C VAL A 705 -29.01 10.15 -2.37
N LEU A 706 -29.37 10.14 -3.66
CA LEU A 706 -30.38 11.04 -4.23
C LEU A 706 -31.76 10.38 -4.21
N VAL A 707 -32.72 11.01 -3.54
CA VAL A 707 -34.10 10.50 -3.44
C VAL A 707 -34.88 10.87 -4.71
N GLY A 708 -35.38 9.89 -5.44
CA GLY A 708 -36.17 10.10 -6.67
C GLY A 708 -37.68 10.16 -6.50
N ASP A 709 -38.42 10.44 -7.58
CA ASP A 709 -39.88 10.28 -7.58
C ASP A 709 -40.22 8.78 -7.72
N ALA A 710 -41.06 8.28 -6.82
CA ALA A 710 -41.48 6.87 -6.82
C ALA A 710 -42.22 6.48 -8.11
N LYS A 711 -42.87 7.44 -8.79
CA LYS A 711 -43.56 7.20 -10.06
C LYS A 711 -42.60 7.01 -11.24
N GLU A 712 -41.42 7.61 -11.18
CA GLU A 712 -40.39 7.42 -12.21
C GLU A 712 -39.91 5.98 -12.19
N ALA A 713 -39.84 5.32 -11.02
CA ALA A 713 -39.43 3.92 -10.91
C ALA A 713 -40.39 2.92 -11.56
N GLU A 714 -41.68 3.25 -11.75
CA GLU A 714 -42.70 2.32 -12.27
C GLU A 714 -42.65 2.12 -13.81
N GLY A 715 -41.87 2.94 -14.54
CA GLY A 715 -41.82 2.93 -16.01
C GLY A 715 -40.52 2.42 -16.65
N TRP A 716 -39.54 1.97 -15.86
CA TRP A 716 -38.18 1.67 -16.36
C TRP A 716 -38.02 0.18 -16.68
N ASP A 717 -37.70 -0.14 -17.95
CA ASP A 717 -37.28 -1.48 -18.35
C ASP A 717 -35.76 -1.60 -18.13
N ILE A 718 -35.36 -2.41 -17.15
CA ILE A 718 -33.95 -2.75 -16.87
C ILE A 718 -33.20 -3.32 -18.08
N ASN A 719 -33.91 -3.78 -19.11
CA ASN A 719 -33.32 -4.36 -20.32
C ASN A 719 -33.17 -3.36 -21.48
N ASP A 720 -33.67 -2.12 -21.37
CA ASP A 720 -33.51 -1.08 -22.40
C ASP A 720 -33.20 0.31 -21.76
N PRO A 721 -31.91 0.57 -21.45
CA PRO A 721 -31.44 1.85 -20.89
C PRO A 721 -31.73 3.07 -21.77
N THR A 722 -31.85 2.84 -23.09
CA THR A 722 -31.83 3.90 -24.10
C THR A 722 -33.20 4.52 -24.38
N ALA A 723 -34.29 3.82 -24.05
CA ALA A 723 -35.66 4.30 -24.25
C ALA A 723 -36.08 5.41 -23.26
N SER A 724 -35.34 5.61 -22.17
CA SER A 724 -35.70 6.46 -21.02
C SER A 724 -35.26 7.93 -21.12
N GLY A 725 -34.58 8.35 -22.19
CA GLY A 725 -34.23 9.77 -22.41
C GLY A 725 -33.19 10.36 -21.44
N LEU A 726 -32.54 9.53 -20.62
CA LEU A 726 -31.43 9.92 -19.75
C LEU A 726 -30.12 9.51 -20.42
N THR A 727 -29.50 10.44 -21.14
CA THR A 727 -28.22 10.25 -21.85
C THR A 727 -26.99 10.26 -20.93
N HIS A 728 -27.15 10.39 -19.60
CA HIS A 728 -26.06 10.69 -18.67
C HIS A 728 -25.82 9.65 -17.55
N PHE A 729 -26.46 8.47 -17.60
CA PHE A 729 -26.36 7.50 -16.49
C PHE A 729 -25.97 6.11 -17.00
N SER A 730 -24.91 5.53 -16.44
CA SER A 730 -24.51 4.15 -16.67
C SER A 730 -25.36 3.22 -15.80
N LEU A 731 -26.10 2.30 -16.42
CA LEU A 731 -26.90 1.29 -15.72
C LEU A 731 -26.04 0.04 -15.47
N SER A 732 -25.89 -0.35 -14.21
CA SER A 732 -25.39 -1.70 -13.85
C SER A 732 -26.49 -2.72 -14.15
N SER A 733 -26.23 -3.64 -15.08
CA SER A 733 -27.17 -4.63 -15.64
C SER A 733 -27.67 -5.72 -14.66
N ASN A 734 -27.22 -5.71 -13.39
CA ASN A 734 -27.54 -6.76 -12.42
C ASN A 734 -28.49 -6.35 -11.28
N ALA A 735 -28.87 -5.07 -11.16
CA ALA A 735 -29.70 -4.60 -10.05
C ALA A 735 -31.20 -4.83 -10.32
N ARG A 736 -31.73 -6.01 -9.95
CA ARG A 736 -33.18 -6.30 -10.06
C ARG A 736 -34.02 -5.34 -9.18
N GLY A 737 -34.50 -4.25 -9.78
CA GLY A 737 -35.71 -3.52 -9.35
C GLY A 737 -35.67 -2.71 -8.04
N VAL A 738 -34.50 -2.35 -7.50
CA VAL A 738 -34.40 -1.54 -6.25
C VAL A 738 -33.51 -0.28 -6.41
N VAL A 739 -32.54 -0.30 -7.31
CA VAL A 739 -31.67 0.84 -7.66
C VAL A 739 -31.77 1.05 -9.17
N THR A 740 -32.12 2.26 -9.60
CA THR A 740 -32.54 2.50 -10.98
C THR A 740 -31.58 3.39 -11.77
N ALA A 741 -30.70 4.18 -11.15
CA ALA A 741 -29.67 4.95 -11.86
C ALA A 741 -28.45 5.22 -10.97
N VAL A 742 -27.26 5.21 -11.57
CA VAL A 742 -26.01 5.58 -10.91
C VAL A 742 -25.31 6.65 -11.76
N HIS A 743 -25.04 7.81 -11.18
CA HIS A 743 -24.10 8.77 -11.76
C HIS A 743 -22.79 8.60 -11.03
N VAL A 744 -21.94 7.73 -11.55
CA VAL A 744 -20.65 7.51 -10.93
C VAL A 744 -19.69 8.55 -11.48
N ASN A 745 -19.57 9.70 -10.80
CA ASN A 745 -18.44 10.63 -11.02
C ASN A 745 -17.09 10.04 -10.51
N ALA A 746 -17.05 8.77 -10.12
CA ALA A 746 -15.89 8.10 -9.52
C ALA A 746 -15.79 6.64 -9.99
N ARG A 747 -15.38 6.45 -11.26
CA ARG A 747 -15.07 5.20 -11.99
C ARG A 747 -16.18 4.24 -12.38
#